data_AF-A0A9J7BWU5-F1
#
_entry.id   AF-A0A9J7BWU5-F1
#
_cell.length_a   1.000
_cell.length_b   1.000
_cell.length_c   1.000
_cell.angle_alpha   90.00
_cell.angle_beta   90.00
_cell.angle_gamma   90.00
#
_symmetry.space_group_name_H-M   'P 1'
#
loop_
_entity.id
_entity.type
_entity.pdbx_description
1 polymer ?
#
loop_
_entity_poly.entity_id
_entity_poly.type
_entity_poly.pdbx_seq_one_letter_code
_entity_poly.pdbx_strand_id
1 'polypeptide(L)'
;MTLLGVQPGMYGQEFRSSKGTSDVKMLLSAIVLMAVSSMGAAASTTTKVEQGQLQGTHEDSLTVFRGVPFAAPPVGDLRWRAPQLAAKWQGVRPADKFAPQCVQNLGNGPDKPSATSEDCLYLNVWTPAKSAHERIPVLVWIYGGGFNGGATWIPTYSGEVLARKGVVLVSIAYRVGPLGFLAHPELSAESPQHVSGNYGLLDMIAALQWIKTNIAAFGGDPKKVTIFGESAGGIAVSQLCASPLAKGLFEGAISESGGSFGPPRRAGGPGENMRLLADAERDGASLARDAGAHSIAELRSLPPQKIMAAQRGLAWPIVDGWVIPADQYTLYQKKQFNDIPVLIGYNSDEGASFSRDRTPREYVEGVHQRYDSFAERLLKAYPASGTTVPKTARDLSRDAAFGWHTWIWARLQSQLGSGKVYYYYFDQHPQAPADSPRPDLGAPHGREVAYVFGHLNDLQHEQPTAADHIISDAMATYWTNFAKYGNPNGKGMPQWPAFSDQNPHLMYFAGTPHTGPVPTPDGLNALDAYFAWRRSPEGVRDSAIEDAKPAATNVMGAKYPRVLPDHSVVFQLKAPSAASVDVDITGKKFPMTKDSDGVWSVTTEPLVEGFHYYALDVDGIRVNDPGSHAFFGTGKDASGIEVPEDGVDYYLSQQVPHGDVRIRMYHSSITGQWRRCFIYTPPDYDSNATARYPVLYLQHGMGEDETGWIFQGHANLILDNLIAAKEAVPMIIVMDNGYASRPAGPFAPPSARPDVTSFQDVMIKEVIPMIDSTFRTIADRDHRAMAGLSMGANQALHIATQNLDTFAYMAGFSGTMNGLSTDALDPETAFSGVFKDGAAFNQKVKLLWIGMGTQEPNPFPGAIGSFRAMLDKAGVKYVYFSSPGTAHEWVTWRRDLNDFAPRLFR
;
A
#
# COMPACT_ATOMS: atom_id res chain seq x y z
N MET A 1 -55.89 -18.80 -17.25
CA MET A 1 -57.13 -18.98 -18.04
C MET A 1 -56.70 -19.33 -19.46
N THR A 2 -56.94 -20.57 -19.89
CA THR A 2 -57.14 -21.04 -21.30
C THR A 2 -55.93 -20.91 -22.26
N LEU A 3 -55.12 -21.96 -22.55
CA LEU A 3 -55.31 -23.21 -23.35
C LEU A 3 -54.95 -23.08 -24.86
N LEU A 4 -54.02 -23.96 -25.29
CA LEU A 4 -53.93 -24.81 -26.53
C LEU A 4 -53.99 -24.16 -27.93
N GLY A 5 -53.36 -24.66 -29.01
CA GLY A 5 -52.70 -25.94 -29.36
C GLY A 5 -52.02 -25.86 -30.77
N VAL A 6 -51.06 -26.72 -31.15
CA VAL A 6 -51.21 -28.00 -31.94
C VAL A 6 -51.54 -27.72 -33.45
N GLN A 7 -50.88 -28.20 -34.53
CA GLN A 7 -49.89 -29.26 -34.86
C GLN A 7 -49.36 -29.11 -36.34
N PRO A 8 -48.46 -30.00 -36.86
CA PRO A 8 -47.64 -29.88 -38.07
C PRO A 8 -48.07 -30.74 -39.29
N GLY A 9 -47.29 -30.72 -40.39
CA GLY A 9 -47.44 -31.63 -41.53
C GLY A 9 -46.11 -32.05 -42.19
N MET A 10 -45.90 -33.36 -42.29
CA MET A 10 -44.84 -34.06 -43.02
C MET A 10 -45.18 -34.20 -44.52
N TYR A 11 -44.18 -34.42 -45.37
CA TYR A 11 -44.22 -35.46 -46.41
C TYR A 11 -42.80 -35.92 -46.76
N GLY A 12 -42.56 -37.22 -46.69
CA GLY A 12 -41.42 -37.90 -47.32
C GLY A 12 -41.91 -38.80 -48.46
N GLN A 13 -41.01 -39.22 -49.33
CA GLN A 13 -41.13 -40.47 -50.08
C GLN A 13 -39.75 -41.11 -50.32
N GLU A 14 -39.71 -42.41 -50.02
CA GLU A 14 -38.65 -43.38 -50.30
C GLU A 14 -38.69 -43.85 -51.77
N PHE A 15 -37.62 -44.48 -52.28
CA PHE A 15 -37.64 -45.91 -52.68
C PHE A 15 -36.25 -46.48 -52.97
N ARG A 16 -36.15 -47.80 -52.79
CA ARG A 16 -34.96 -48.67 -52.63
C ARG A 16 -34.35 -49.27 -53.92
N SER A 17 -33.04 -49.53 -53.82
CA SER A 17 -32.21 -50.70 -54.22
C SER A 17 -32.32 -51.44 -55.58
N SER A 18 -31.17 -51.64 -56.25
CA SER A 18 -30.36 -52.90 -56.27
C SER A 18 -29.67 -53.21 -57.62
N LYS A 19 -28.61 -54.04 -57.55
CA LYS A 19 -27.70 -54.57 -58.59
C LYS A 19 -26.57 -53.60 -58.97
N GLY A 20 -25.28 -53.95 -58.98
CA GLY A 20 -24.60 -55.23 -58.99
C GLY A 20 -23.19 -55.00 -59.54
N THR A 21 -22.20 -55.04 -58.65
CA THR A 21 -20.85 -55.61 -58.82
C THR A 21 -20.31 -55.82 -60.24
N SER A 22 -19.36 -55.00 -60.70
CA SER A 22 -18.03 -55.44 -61.17
C SER A 22 -17.19 -54.34 -61.85
N ASP A 23 -17.06 -53.12 -61.29
CA ASP A 23 -16.06 -52.14 -61.79
C ASP A 23 -15.33 -51.37 -60.66
N VAL A 24 -15.45 -51.88 -59.42
CA VAL A 24 -15.07 -51.16 -58.20
C VAL A 24 -13.60 -51.39 -57.79
N LYS A 25 -12.83 -52.25 -58.49
CA LYS A 25 -11.43 -52.53 -58.12
C LYS A 25 -10.38 -51.77 -58.93
N MET A 26 -10.73 -51.07 -60.02
CA MET A 26 -9.75 -50.32 -60.82
C MET A 26 -9.88 -48.79 -60.69
N LEU A 27 -11.03 -48.28 -60.23
CA LEU A 27 -11.21 -46.84 -59.98
C LEU A 27 -10.83 -46.39 -58.55
N LEU A 28 -10.82 -47.30 -57.58
CA LEU A 28 -10.48 -46.99 -56.19
C LEU A 28 -8.97 -46.85 -55.93
N SER A 29 -8.10 -47.43 -56.78
CA SER A 29 -6.65 -47.25 -56.67
C SER A 29 -6.15 -45.94 -57.29
N ALA A 30 -6.89 -45.36 -58.24
CA ALA A 30 -6.54 -44.07 -58.85
C ALA A 30 -7.05 -42.86 -58.04
N ILE A 31 -8.13 -43.03 -57.27
CA ILE A 31 -8.65 -41.97 -56.38
C ILE A 31 -7.92 -41.95 -55.03
N VAL A 32 -7.37 -43.07 -54.56
CA VAL A 32 -6.50 -43.10 -53.36
C VAL A 32 -5.08 -42.58 -53.66
N LEU A 33 -4.62 -42.59 -54.93
CA LEU A 33 -3.36 -41.94 -55.31
C LEU A 33 -3.48 -40.46 -55.74
N MET A 34 -4.69 -39.95 -56.02
CA MET A 34 -4.91 -38.51 -56.27
C MET A 34 -5.48 -37.74 -55.07
N ALA A 35 -5.88 -38.43 -53.99
CA ALA A 35 -6.22 -37.80 -52.71
C ALA A 35 -5.00 -37.60 -51.77
N VAL A 36 -3.78 -38.01 -52.17
CA VAL A 36 -2.54 -37.85 -51.39
C VAL A 36 -1.59 -36.80 -51.99
N SER A 37 -2.03 -36.02 -52.99
CA SER A 37 -1.20 -34.98 -53.63
C SER A 37 -1.80 -33.57 -53.60
N SER A 38 -2.85 -33.36 -52.82
CA SER A 38 -3.43 -32.02 -52.57
C SER A 38 -3.63 -31.73 -51.08
N MET A 39 -2.80 -32.31 -50.21
CA MET A 39 -2.39 -31.59 -49.00
C MET A 39 -1.27 -30.65 -49.45
N GLY A 40 -1.66 -29.49 -49.99
CA GLY A 40 -0.73 -28.37 -50.01
C GLY A 40 -0.26 -28.19 -48.58
N ALA A 41 1.02 -28.46 -48.33
CA ALA A 41 1.66 -28.05 -47.10
C ALA A 41 1.40 -26.55 -46.99
N ALA A 42 0.45 -26.16 -46.13
CA ALA A 42 0.52 -24.85 -45.52
C ALA A 42 1.92 -24.82 -44.91
N ALA A 43 2.83 -24.08 -45.55
CA ALA A 43 4.23 -24.07 -45.17
C ALA A 43 4.29 -23.60 -43.72
N SER A 44 4.50 -24.56 -42.83
CA SER A 44 4.60 -24.33 -41.40
C SER A 44 5.76 -23.36 -41.16
N THR A 45 5.47 -22.13 -40.74
CA THR A 45 6.47 -21.14 -40.31
C THR A 45 6.96 -21.50 -38.91
N THR A 46 7.78 -22.55 -38.85
CA THR A 46 8.41 -22.98 -37.59
C THR A 46 9.64 -22.15 -37.28
N THR A 47 9.71 -21.62 -36.06
CA THR A 47 10.86 -20.87 -35.53
C THR A 47 11.43 -21.59 -34.31
N LYS A 48 12.76 -21.75 -34.26
CA LYS A 48 13.44 -22.34 -33.10
C LYS A 48 13.94 -21.25 -32.15
N VAL A 49 13.43 -21.26 -30.92
CA VAL A 49 13.89 -20.44 -29.80
C VAL A 49 14.66 -21.30 -28.80
N GLU A 50 15.26 -20.70 -27.78
CA GLU A 50 16.03 -21.42 -26.75
C GLU A 50 15.19 -22.49 -26.03
N GLN A 51 13.91 -22.20 -25.78
CA GLN A 51 13.01 -23.08 -25.05
C GLN A 51 12.44 -24.24 -25.91
N GLY A 52 12.41 -24.11 -27.23
CA GLY A 52 11.84 -25.12 -28.12
C GLY A 52 11.47 -24.60 -29.51
N GLN A 53 10.66 -25.36 -30.24
CA GLN A 53 10.14 -24.95 -31.55
C GLN A 53 8.74 -24.35 -31.42
N LEU A 54 8.50 -23.24 -32.11
CA LEU A 54 7.22 -22.54 -32.19
C LEU A 54 6.67 -22.65 -33.61
N GLN A 55 5.36 -22.76 -33.77
CA GLN A 55 4.67 -22.66 -35.05
C GLN A 55 3.78 -21.42 -35.05
N GLY A 56 4.12 -20.46 -35.91
CA GLY A 56 3.34 -19.24 -36.11
C GLY A 56 2.23 -19.44 -37.15
N THR A 57 1.54 -18.34 -37.43
CA THR A 57 0.51 -18.22 -38.47
C THR A 57 0.99 -17.26 -39.54
N HIS A 58 0.60 -17.52 -40.80
CA HIS A 58 0.89 -16.61 -41.90
C HIS A 58 -0.33 -15.71 -42.12
N GLU A 59 -0.14 -14.39 -41.99
CA GLU A 59 -1.19 -13.39 -42.10
C GLU A 59 -0.74 -12.34 -43.13
N ASP A 60 -1.33 -12.41 -44.33
CA ASP A 60 -0.94 -11.62 -45.51
C ASP A 60 0.55 -11.71 -45.85
N SER A 61 1.33 -10.68 -45.51
CA SER A 61 2.77 -10.59 -45.76
C SER A 61 3.61 -10.80 -44.50
N LEU A 62 2.98 -11.16 -43.38
CA LEU A 62 3.61 -11.30 -42.08
C LEU A 62 3.55 -12.76 -41.60
N THR A 63 4.53 -13.12 -40.77
CA THR A 63 4.38 -14.26 -39.86
C THR A 63 4.09 -13.73 -38.47
N VAL A 64 3.06 -14.27 -37.83
CA VAL A 64 2.60 -13.85 -36.50
C VAL A 64 2.66 -15.01 -35.52
N PHE A 65 3.27 -14.76 -34.36
CA PHE A 65 3.37 -15.67 -33.23
C PHE A 65 2.68 -15.03 -32.03
N ARG A 66 1.69 -15.72 -31.46
CA ARG A 66 0.92 -15.25 -30.30
C ARG A 66 1.11 -16.20 -29.13
N GLY A 67 1.10 -15.66 -27.91
CA GLY A 67 1.17 -16.49 -26.69
C GLY A 67 2.49 -17.24 -26.53
N VAL A 68 3.62 -16.59 -26.84
CA VAL A 68 4.97 -17.17 -26.66
C VAL A 68 5.42 -16.95 -25.21
N PRO A 69 5.68 -18.00 -24.42
CA PRO A 69 6.10 -17.84 -23.02
C PRO A 69 7.53 -17.32 -22.96
N PHE A 70 7.74 -16.20 -22.26
CA PHE A 70 9.09 -15.66 -22.02
C PHE A 70 9.60 -15.95 -20.60
N ALA A 71 8.71 -16.25 -19.66
CA ALA A 71 9.03 -16.63 -18.29
C ALA A 71 8.15 -17.79 -17.80
N ALA A 72 8.55 -18.41 -16.69
CA ALA A 72 7.72 -19.39 -16.01
C ALA A 72 6.45 -18.74 -15.43
N PRO A 73 5.32 -19.47 -15.34
CA PRO A 73 4.10 -18.95 -14.73
C PRO A 73 4.35 -18.53 -13.26
N PRO A 74 4.05 -17.28 -12.86
CA PRO A 74 4.29 -16.78 -11.51
C PRO A 74 3.19 -17.22 -10.52
N VAL A 75 2.93 -18.53 -10.46
CA VAL A 75 1.90 -19.16 -9.62
C VAL A 75 2.48 -19.84 -8.39
N GLY A 76 1.66 -20.05 -7.36
CA GLY A 76 2.07 -20.72 -6.12
C GLY A 76 3.25 -20.01 -5.47
N ASP A 77 4.34 -20.74 -5.22
CA ASP A 77 5.56 -20.18 -4.59
C ASP A 77 6.26 -19.11 -5.45
N LEU A 78 5.97 -19.05 -6.76
CA LEU A 78 6.49 -18.02 -7.66
C LEU A 78 5.68 -16.71 -7.62
N ARG A 79 4.53 -16.69 -6.93
CA ARG A 79 3.79 -15.44 -6.67
C ARG A 79 4.67 -14.51 -5.83
N TRP A 80 4.83 -13.28 -6.32
CA TRP A 80 5.75 -12.26 -5.80
C TRP A 80 7.21 -12.71 -5.74
N ARG A 81 7.67 -13.39 -6.79
CA ARG A 81 9.10 -13.59 -7.05
C ARG A 81 9.50 -12.93 -8.37
N ALA A 82 10.81 -12.67 -8.50
CA ALA A 82 11.39 -12.33 -9.78
C ALA A 82 11.06 -13.46 -10.81
N PRO A 83 10.67 -13.10 -12.05
CA PRO A 83 10.31 -14.08 -13.07
C PRO A 83 11.46 -15.04 -13.35
N GLN A 84 11.13 -16.32 -13.43
CA GLN A 84 12.08 -17.40 -13.72
C GLN A 84 12.05 -17.76 -15.21
N LEU A 85 13.09 -18.41 -15.71
CA LEU A 85 13.14 -18.85 -17.10
C LEU A 85 11.97 -19.80 -17.42
N ALA A 86 11.34 -19.59 -18.58
CA ALA A 86 10.32 -20.51 -19.09
C ALA A 86 10.89 -21.92 -19.28
N ALA A 87 10.09 -22.93 -18.94
CA ALA A 87 10.48 -24.33 -19.12
C ALA A 87 10.70 -24.67 -20.61
N LYS A 88 11.70 -25.51 -20.89
CA LYS A 88 11.89 -26.07 -22.23
C LYS A 88 10.77 -27.05 -22.56
N TRP A 89 10.33 -27.09 -23.81
CA TRP A 89 9.33 -28.05 -24.30
C TRP A 89 9.87 -28.92 -25.42
N GLN A 90 9.29 -30.10 -25.57
CA GLN A 90 9.56 -31.02 -26.67
C GLN A 90 8.54 -30.83 -27.79
N GLY A 91 8.94 -31.11 -29.03
CA GLY A 91 8.08 -30.94 -30.20
C GLY A 91 7.88 -29.48 -30.62
N VAL A 92 6.81 -29.23 -31.37
CA VAL A 92 6.44 -27.92 -31.90
C VAL A 92 5.23 -27.39 -31.13
N ARG A 93 5.37 -26.22 -30.53
CA ARG A 93 4.30 -25.53 -29.78
C ARG A 93 3.54 -24.58 -30.71
N PRO A 94 2.21 -24.70 -30.84
CA PRO A 94 1.40 -23.71 -31.54
C PRO A 94 1.50 -22.34 -30.86
N ALA A 95 1.72 -21.30 -31.66
CA ALA A 95 1.75 -19.90 -31.24
C ALA A 95 0.75 -19.10 -32.10
N ASP A 96 -0.50 -19.59 -32.17
CA ASP A 96 -1.57 -19.08 -33.02
C ASP A 96 -2.65 -18.31 -32.25
N LYS A 97 -2.59 -18.31 -30.91
CA LYS A 97 -3.57 -17.68 -30.02
C LYS A 97 -2.90 -16.81 -28.96
N PHE A 98 -3.54 -15.70 -28.62
CA PHE A 98 -3.13 -14.89 -27.48
C PHE A 98 -3.27 -15.68 -26.18
N ALA A 99 -2.29 -15.50 -25.28
CA ALA A 99 -2.35 -16.05 -23.94
C ALA A 99 -3.35 -15.26 -23.05
N PRO A 100 -3.77 -15.84 -21.90
CA PRO A 100 -4.53 -15.13 -20.88
C PRO A 100 -3.87 -13.80 -20.49
N GLN A 101 -4.69 -12.76 -20.27
CA GLN A 101 -4.20 -11.52 -19.64
C GLN A 101 -4.00 -11.72 -18.13
N CYS A 102 -3.18 -10.88 -17.51
CA CYS A 102 -2.95 -10.95 -16.07
C CYS A 102 -4.23 -10.65 -15.27
N VAL A 103 -4.36 -11.26 -14.08
CA VAL A 103 -5.47 -10.98 -13.15
C VAL A 103 -5.52 -9.49 -12.80
N GLN A 104 -6.69 -8.89 -12.99
CA GLN A 104 -6.92 -7.45 -12.82
C GLN A 104 -8.41 -7.16 -12.54
N ASN A 105 -8.69 -6.00 -11.93
CA ASN A 105 -10.06 -5.53 -11.63
C ASN A 105 -10.67 -4.67 -12.75
N LEU A 106 -9.84 -4.13 -13.65
CA LEU A 106 -10.33 -3.35 -14.79
C LEU A 106 -11.03 -4.29 -15.77
N GLY A 107 -12.29 -3.98 -16.08
CA GLY A 107 -13.18 -4.85 -16.85
C GLY A 107 -12.64 -5.17 -18.23
N ASN A 108 -13.04 -6.32 -18.75
CA ASN A 108 -12.83 -6.65 -20.16
C ASN A 108 -13.68 -5.68 -20.99
N GLY A 109 -13.08 -5.05 -22.01
CA GLY A 109 -13.84 -4.24 -22.96
C GLY A 109 -15.05 -4.99 -23.56
N PRO A 110 -15.92 -4.30 -24.31
CA PRO A 110 -17.22 -4.83 -24.74
C PRO A 110 -17.16 -6.14 -25.55
N ASP A 111 -16.01 -6.51 -26.12
CA ASP A 111 -15.83 -7.75 -26.88
C ASP A 111 -14.98 -8.78 -26.10
N LYS A 112 -15.70 -9.66 -25.37
CA LYS A 112 -15.32 -10.91 -24.66
C LYS A 112 -13.89 -11.05 -24.08
N PRO A 113 -13.76 -11.41 -22.78
CA PRO A 113 -12.47 -11.66 -22.13
C PRO A 113 -11.66 -12.76 -22.83
N SER A 114 -10.38 -12.53 -23.07
CA SER A 114 -9.44 -13.61 -22.77
C SER A 114 -9.57 -13.92 -21.27
N ALA A 115 -9.51 -15.21 -20.89
CA ALA A 115 -9.51 -15.57 -19.48
C ALA A 115 -8.41 -14.78 -18.74
N THR A 116 -8.67 -14.33 -17.52
CA THR A 116 -7.60 -13.81 -16.65
C THR A 116 -6.87 -14.96 -15.99
N SER A 117 -5.56 -14.86 -15.86
CA SER A 117 -4.71 -15.88 -15.21
C SER A 117 -3.50 -15.23 -14.57
N GLU A 118 -2.96 -15.87 -13.52
CA GLU A 118 -1.61 -15.55 -13.03
C GLU A 118 -0.54 -16.06 -13.99
N ASP A 119 -0.82 -17.13 -14.72
CA ASP A 119 -0.03 -17.56 -15.88
C ASP A 119 -0.28 -16.61 -17.06
N CYS A 120 0.37 -15.45 -17.04
CA CYS A 120 0.19 -14.37 -18.02
C CYS A 120 1.49 -13.82 -18.63
N LEU A 121 2.66 -14.42 -18.34
CA LEU A 121 3.97 -13.93 -18.80
C LEU A 121 4.31 -14.40 -20.23
N TYR A 122 3.59 -13.84 -21.20
CA TYR A 122 3.70 -14.15 -22.61
C TYR A 122 3.95 -12.90 -23.46
N LEU A 123 4.51 -13.11 -24.66
CA LEU A 123 4.68 -12.08 -25.68
C LEU A 123 4.13 -12.54 -27.03
N ASN A 124 3.96 -11.58 -27.94
CA ASN A 124 3.53 -11.81 -29.32
C ASN A 124 4.50 -11.14 -30.28
N VAL A 125 4.68 -11.70 -31.48
CA VAL A 125 5.64 -11.24 -32.50
C VAL A 125 4.96 -11.14 -33.85
N TRP A 126 5.03 -9.97 -34.50
CA TRP A 126 4.69 -9.77 -35.91
C TRP A 126 5.97 -9.50 -36.68
N THR A 127 6.34 -10.38 -37.61
CA THR A 127 7.57 -10.24 -38.39
C THR A 127 7.29 -10.20 -39.89
N PRO A 128 7.84 -9.22 -40.63
CA PRO A 128 7.85 -9.22 -42.08
C PRO A 128 9.02 -10.03 -42.66
N ALA A 129 9.91 -10.58 -41.81
CA ALA A 129 11.08 -11.33 -42.24
C ALA A 129 10.68 -12.64 -42.91
N LYS A 130 11.34 -12.96 -44.02
CA LYS A 130 11.27 -14.24 -44.74
C LYS A 130 12.32 -15.21 -44.23
N SER A 131 13.36 -14.73 -43.53
CA SER A 131 14.39 -15.56 -42.91
C SER A 131 14.99 -14.93 -41.64
N ALA A 132 15.61 -15.77 -40.81
CA ALA A 132 16.33 -15.36 -39.60
C ALA A 132 17.57 -14.45 -39.87
N HIS A 133 18.01 -14.31 -41.12
CA HIS A 133 19.22 -13.56 -41.47
C HIS A 133 18.97 -12.08 -41.80
N GLU A 134 17.71 -11.63 -41.87
CA GLU A 134 17.38 -10.27 -42.34
C GLU A 134 17.72 -9.15 -41.35
N ARG A 135 17.84 -9.45 -40.05
CA ARG A 135 18.25 -8.49 -39.00
C ARG A 135 17.44 -7.18 -39.05
N ILE A 136 16.13 -7.33 -39.00
CA ILE A 136 15.17 -6.22 -39.04
C ILE A 136 15.10 -5.54 -37.65
N PRO A 137 15.08 -4.20 -37.55
CA PRO A 137 14.92 -3.51 -36.27
C PRO A 137 13.66 -3.93 -35.52
N VAL A 138 13.75 -4.02 -34.19
CA VAL A 138 12.70 -4.56 -33.32
C VAL A 138 12.06 -3.42 -32.54
N LEU A 139 10.74 -3.35 -32.55
CA LEU A 139 9.95 -2.38 -31.81
C LEU A 139 9.07 -3.12 -30.78
N VAL A 140 9.26 -2.83 -29.49
CA VAL A 140 8.69 -3.61 -28.37
C VAL A 140 7.67 -2.79 -27.60
N TRP A 141 6.39 -3.15 -27.73
CA TRP A 141 5.25 -2.50 -27.09
C TRP A 141 5.06 -2.95 -25.63
N ILE A 142 4.96 -1.97 -24.74
CA ILE A 142 4.59 -2.11 -23.33
C ILE A 142 3.26 -1.37 -23.14
N TYR A 143 2.19 -2.09 -22.84
CA TYR A 143 0.85 -1.49 -22.73
C TYR A 143 0.68 -0.62 -21.47
N GLY A 144 -0.28 0.32 -21.52
CA GLY A 144 -0.69 1.20 -20.42
C GLY A 144 -1.68 0.57 -19.43
N GLY A 145 -2.55 1.37 -18.81
CA GLY A 145 -3.55 0.86 -17.83
C GLY A 145 -3.18 1.06 -16.36
N GLY A 146 -2.39 2.09 -16.08
CA GLY A 146 -2.09 2.54 -14.71
C GLY A 146 -1.39 1.51 -13.83
N PHE A 147 -0.69 0.53 -14.41
CA PHE A 147 -0.13 -0.66 -13.73
C PHE A 147 -1.16 -1.57 -13.06
N ASN A 148 -2.46 -1.38 -13.30
CA ASN A 148 -3.55 -2.11 -12.66
C ASN A 148 -4.40 -2.92 -13.65
N GLY A 149 -4.14 -2.76 -14.94
CA GLY A 149 -4.76 -3.54 -16.00
C GLY A 149 -4.11 -3.29 -17.35
N GLY A 150 -4.74 -3.78 -18.40
CA GLY A 150 -4.20 -3.80 -19.77
C GLY A 150 -3.87 -5.21 -20.24
N ALA A 151 -3.71 -5.37 -21.55
CA ALA A 151 -3.40 -6.65 -22.19
C ALA A 151 -2.79 -6.46 -23.59
N THR A 152 -2.04 -7.47 -24.05
CA THR A 152 -1.40 -7.46 -25.38
C THR A 152 -2.35 -7.85 -26.53
N TRP A 153 -3.53 -8.38 -26.23
CA TRP A 153 -4.51 -8.81 -27.24
C TRP A 153 -5.46 -7.69 -27.69
N ILE A 154 -5.45 -6.53 -27.01
CA ILE A 154 -6.33 -5.40 -27.32
C ILE A 154 -6.19 -5.06 -28.80
N PRO A 155 -7.31 -5.02 -29.59
CA PRO A 155 -7.25 -4.88 -31.04
C PRO A 155 -6.42 -3.70 -31.52
N THR A 156 -6.51 -2.56 -30.84
CA THR A 156 -5.75 -1.35 -31.15
C THR A 156 -4.25 -1.57 -31.16
N TYR A 157 -3.72 -2.53 -30.38
CA TYR A 157 -2.28 -2.81 -30.27
C TYR A 157 -1.77 -3.84 -31.29
N SER A 158 -2.61 -4.27 -32.23
CA SER A 158 -2.16 -5.24 -33.23
C SER A 158 -1.00 -4.65 -34.06
N GLY A 159 0.05 -5.45 -34.26
CA GLY A 159 1.34 -4.94 -34.76
C GLY A 159 1.51 -4.89 -36.26
N GLU A 160 0.49 -5.24 -37.02
CA GLU A 160 0.59 -5.53 -38.45
C GLU A 160 0.92 -4.30 -39.29
N VAL A 161 0.36 -3.13 -38.96
CA VAL A 161 0.62 -1.89 -39.70
C VAL A 161 2.07 -1.45 -39.52
N LEU A 162 2.54 -1.44 -38.28
CA LEU A 162 3.93 -1.09 -37.95
C LEU A 162 4.90 -2.11 -38.53
N ALA A 163 4.62 -3.41 -38.41
CA ALA A 163 5.47 -4.47 -38.96
C ALA A 163 5.61 -4.36 -40.49
N ARG A 164 4.52 -4.05 -41.21
CA ARG A 164 4.55 -3.81 -42.66
C ARG A 164 5.35 -2.57 -43.07
N LYS A 165 5.56 -1.62 -42.15
CA LYS A 165 6.50 -0.51 -42.35
C LYS A 165 7.96 -0.90 -42.14
N GLY A 166 8.28 -2.18 -41.91
CA GLY A 166 9.65 -2.72 -41.93
C GLY A 166 10.32 -2.76 -40.56
N VAL A 167 9.58 -3.17 -39.54
CA VAL A 167 10.11 -3.52 -38.21
C VAL A 167 9.57 -4.89 -37.79
N VAL A 168 10.24 -5.56 -36.85
CA VAL A 168 9.62 -6.67 -36.10
C VAL A 168 8.92 -6.07 -34.90
N LEU A 169 7.59 -6.19 -34.83
CA LEU A 169 6.86 -5.74 -33.64
C LEU A 169 6.78 -6.87 -32.61
N VAL A 170 7.06 -6.56 -31.35
CA VAL A 170 6.84 -7.45 -30.21
C VAL A 170 5.92 -6.77 -29.21
N SER A 171 4.90 -7.43 -28.68
CA SER A 171 4.12 -6.93 -27.53
C SER A 171 4.31 -7.83 -26.33
N ILE A 172 4.55 -7.26 -25.15
CA ILE A 172 4.89 -8.01 -23.93
C ILE A 172 3.82 -7.83 -22.85
N ALA A 173 3.49 -8.92 -22.15
CA ALA A 173 2.68 -8.88 -20.95
C ALA A 173 3.53 -8.78 -19.68
N TYR A 174 2.97 -8.19 -18.62
CA TYR A 174 3.62 -8.06 -17.32
C TYR A 174 2.57 -8.10 -16.21
N ARG A 175 2.93 -8.60 -15.02
CA ARG A 175 2.01 -8.62 -13.87
C ARG A 175 1.58 -7.22 -13.49
N VAL A 176 0.29 -7.07 -13.20
CA VAL A 176 -0.36 -5.79 -12.82
C VAL A 176 -0.95 -5.88 -11.41
N GLY A 177 -1.38 -4.74 -10.88
CA GLY A 177 -1.99 -4.62 -9.56
C GLY A 177 -1.05 -5.09 -8.44
N PRO A 178 -1.61 -5.51 -7.29
CA PRO A 178 -0.84 -6.10 -6.21
C PRO A 178 -0.05 -7.35 -6.61
N LEU A 179 -0.43 -8.08 -7.66
CA LEU A 179 0.37 -9.22 -8.13
C LEU A 179 1.69 -8.79 -8.79
N GLY A 180 1.71 -7.59 -9.40
CA GLY A 180 2.90 -7.02 -10.03
C GLY A 180 3.72 -6.10 -9.14
N PHE A 181 3.13 -5.50 -8.10
CA PHE A 181 3.75 -4.36 -7.41
C PHE A 181 3.60 -4.36 -5.88
N LEU A 182 3.16 -5.45 -5.25
CA LEU A 182 3.13 -5.56 -3.78
C LEU A 182 4.56 -5.59 -3.18
N ALA A 183 4.84 -4.69 -2.24
CA ALA A 183 5.99 -4.82 -1.34
C ALA A 183 5.50 -5.25 0.05
N HIS A 184 6.28 -6.05 0.78
CA HIS A 184 5.95 -6.50 2.13
C HIS A 184 7.23 -6.87 2.89
N PRO A 185 7.33 -6.62 4.21
CA PRO A 185 8.55 -6.95 4.97
C PRO A 185 9.01 -8.41 4.82
N GLU A 186 8.08 -9.37 4.92
CA GLU A 186 8.40 -10.79 4.68
C GLU A 186 8.88 -11.08 3.24
N LEU A 187 8.33 -10.40 2.22
CA LEU A 187 8.80 -10.56 0.84
C LEU A 187 10.21 -9.99 0.67
N SER A 188 10.50 -8.85 1.29
CA SER A 188 11.85 -8.28 1.30
C SER A 188 12.82 -9.20 2.04
N ALA A 189 12.41 -9.80 3.16
CA ALA A 189 13.22 -10.76 3.89
C ALA A 189 13.53 -12.04 3.09
N GLU A 190 12.56 -12.54 2.30
CA GLU A 190 12.74 -13.69 1.40
C GLU A 190 13.65 -13.39 0.19
N SER A 191 13.72 -12.13 -0.22
CA SER A 191 14.45 -11.69 -1.41
C SER A 191 15.96 -11.64 -1.15
N PRO A 192 16.81 -12.22 -2.03
CA PRO A 192 18.26 -12.11 -1.91
C PRO A 192 18.78 -10.67 -1.96
N GLN A 193 17.99 -9.73 -2.47
CA GLN A 193 18.31 -8.31 -2.53
C GLN A 193 17.80 -7.53 -1.33
N HIS A 194 17.11 -8.17 -0.38
CA HIS A 194 16.47 -7.55 0.78
C HIS A 194 15.46 -6.45 0.43
N VAL A 195 14.79 -6.61 -0.72
CA VAL A 195 13.77 -5.69 -1.25
C VAL A 195 12.64 -6.47 -1.90
N SER A 196 11.46 -5.87 -1.96
CA SER A 196 10.27 -6.43 -2.63
C SER A 196 9.53 -5.36 -3.43
N GLY A 197 8.52 -5.78 -4.21
CA GLY A 197 7.84 -4.91 -5.17
C GLY A 197 8.45 -5.01 -6.58
N ASN A 198 8.02 -4.11 -7.47
CA ASN A 198 8.54 -3.97 -8.85
C ASN A 198 8.54 -5.25 -9.72
N TYR A 199 7.79 -6.29 -9.36
CA TYR A 199 7.75 -7.55 -10.13
C TYR A 199 7.30 -7.35 -11.58
N GLY A 200 6.37 -6.43 -11.83
CA GLY A 200 5.95 -6.07 -13.19
C GLY A 200 7.09 -5.46 -14.03
N LEU A 201 7.98 -4.66 -13.43
CA LEU A 201 9.19 -4.18 -14.13
C LEU A 201 10.19 -5.30 -14.38
N LEU A 202 10.36 -6.21 -13.42
CA LEU A 202 11.18 -7.41 -13.59
C LEU A 202 10.65 -8.33 -14.70
N ASP A 203 9.32 -8.42 -14.86
CA ASP A 203 8.69 -9.13 -15.99
C ASP A 203 9.07 -8.50 -17.33
N MET A 204 9.02 -7.17 -17.42
CA MET A 204 9.46 -6.45 -18.63
C MET A 204 10.94 -6.67 -18.92
N ILE A 205 11.80 -6.62 -17.90
CA ILE A 205 13.24 -6.91 -18.03
C ILE A 205 13.46 -8.34 -18.53
N ALA A 206 12.76 -9.33 -17.98
CA ALA A 206 12.84 -10.72 -18.43
C ALA A 206 12.37 -10.90 -19.88
N ALA A 207 11.29 -10.22 -20.28
CA ALA A 207 10.84 -10.23 -21.68
C ALA A 207 11.90 -9.62 -22.61
N LEU A 208 12.55 -8.52 -22.21
CA LEU A 208 13.62 -7.91 -22.99
C LEU A 208 14.88 -8.79 -23.08
N GLN A 209 15.23 -9.50 -22.01
CA GLN A 209 16.30 -10.52 -22.03
C GLN A 209 15.96 -11.68 -22.98
N TRP A 210 14.70 -12.13 -22.97
CA TRP A 210 14.22 -13.14 -23.91
C TRP A 210 14.32 -12.64 -25.35
N ILE A 211 13.91 -11.40 -25.62
CA ILE A 211 13.99 -10.76 -26.95
C ILE A 211 15.45 -10.69 -27.40
N LYS A 212 16.38 -10.21 -26.56
CA LYS A 212 17.81 -10.17 -26.90
C LYS A 212 18.36 -11.54 -27.31
N THR A 213 17.90 -12.59 -26.66
CA THR A 213 18.36 -13.96 -26.90
C THR A 213 17.73 -14.58 -28.13
N ASN A 214 16.43 -14.34 -28.37
CA ASN A 214 15.63 -15.13 -29.31
C ASN A 214 15.17 -14.38 -30.56
N ILE A 215 15.12 -13.05 -30.57
CA ILE A 215 14.46 -12.30 -31.65
C ILE A 215 15.11 -12.48 -33.02
N ALA A 216 16.40 -12.83 -33.05
CA ALA A 216 17.11 -13.20 -34.27
C ALA A 216 16.47 -14.37 -35.02
N ALA A 217 15.86 -15.33 -34.30
CA ALA A 217 15.16 -16.46 -34.91
C ALA A 217 13.91 -16.02 -35.70
N PHE A 218 13.34 -14.86 -35.35
CA PHE A 218 12.21 -14.23 -36.03
C PHE A 218 12.65 -13.23 -37.11
N GLY A 219 13.95 -13.18 -37.42
CA GLY A 219 14.54 -12.21 -38.36
C GLY A 219 14.84 -10.84 -37.76
N GLY A 220 14.62 -10.63 -36.46
CA GLY A 220 14.90 -9.37 -35.79
C GLY A 220 16.40 -9.15 -35.50
N ASP A 221 16.81 -7.90 -35.33
CA ASP A 221 18.15 -7.55 -34.89
C ASP A 221 18.18 -7.30 -33.36
N PRO A 222 18.79 -8.19 -32.56
CA PRO A 222 18.91 -7.98 -31.11
C PRO A 222 19.76 -6.76 -30.77
N LYS A 223 20.51 -6.19 -31.71
CA LYS A 223 21.28 -4.94 -31.53
C LYS A 223 20.53 -3.69 -31.97
N LYS A 224 19.27 -3.80 -32.38
CA LYS A 224 18.40 -2.66 -32.72
C LYS A 224 17.01 -2.85 -32.13
N VAL A 225 16.96 -2.89 -30.81
CA VAL A 225 15.73 -3.02 -30.05
C VAL A 225 15.32 -1.64 -29.55
N THR A 226 14.11 -1.22 -29.88
CA THR A 226 13.49 0.01 -29.36
C THR A 226 12.27 -0.37 -28.54
N ILE A 227 12.19 0.09 -27.29
CA ILE A 227 11.00 -0.09 -26.46
C ILE A 227 10.06 1.10 -26.65
N PHE A 228 8.75 0.86 -26.66
CA PHE A 228 7.75 1.92 -26.67
C PHE A 228 6.53 1.56 -25.84
N GLY A 229 5.86 2.56 -25.27
CA GLY A 229 4.69 2.35 -24.43
C GLY A 229 3.94 3.64 -24.15
N GLU A 230 2.66 3.48 -23.80
CA GLU A 230 1.77 4.60 -23.46
C GLU A 230 1.33 4.55 -21.99
N SER A 231 1.11 5.72 -21.37
CA SER A 231 0.64 5.85 -19.98
C SER A 231 1.57 5.10 -19.02
N ALA A 232 1.04 4.14 -18.24
CA ALA A 232 1.85 3.24 -17.41
C ALA A 232 2.95 2.50 -18.19
N GLY A 233 2.72 2.16 -19.46
CA GLY A 233 3.73 1.60 -20.36
C GLY A 233 4.82 2.61 -20.71
N GLY A 234 4.46 3.87 -20.95
CA GLY A 234 5.43 4.96 -21.16
C GLY A 234 6.22 5.29 -19.89
N ILE A 235 5.55 5.27 -18.73
CA ILE A 235 6.18 5.39 -17.42
C ILE A 235 7.16 4.23 -17.20
N ALA A 236 6.77 3.00 -17.55
CA ALA A 236 7.65 1.84 -17.49
C ALA A 236 8.86 1.98 -18.43
N VAL A 237 8.67 2.48 -19.66
CA VAL A 237 9.78 2.83 -20.56
C VAL A 237 10.74 3.83 -19.90
N SER A 238 10.19 4.89 -19.30
CA SER A 238 10.98 5.88 -18.55
C SER A 238 11.78 5.26 -17.41
N GLN A 239 11.15 4.35 -16.65
CA GLN A 239 11.77 3.64 -15.53
C GLN A 239 12.82 2.62 -15.98
N LEU A 240 12.60 1.91 -17.09
CA LEU A 240 13.60 1.02 -17.70
C LEU A 240 14.81 1.82 -18.21
N CYS A 241 14.62 3.04 -18.71
CA CYS A 241 15.72 3.95 -19.02
C CYS A 241 16.51 4.36 -17.77
N ALA A 242 15.88 4.43 -16.60
CA ALA A 242 16.55 4.73 -15.33
C ALA A 242 17.13 3.48 -14.62
N SER A 243 16.65 2.28 -14.95
CA SER A 243 17.04 1.05 -14.26
C SER A 243 18.41 0.52 -14.74
N PRO A 244 19.36 0.23 -13.84
CA PRO A 244 20.62 -0.40 -14.21
C PRO A 244 20.43 -1.84 -14.70
N LEU A 245 19.34 -2.51 -14.32
CA LEU A 245 19.06 -3.90 -14.71
C LEU A 245 18.64 -4.04 -16.18
N ALA A 246 18.16 -2.94 -16.80
CA ALA A 246 17.78 -2.92 -18.19
C ALA A 246 18.93 -2.49 -19.14
N LYS A 247 20.11 -2.21 -18.60
CA LYS A 247 21.26 -1.72 -19.36
C LYS A 247 21.65 -2.66 -20.49
N GLY A 248 21.71 -2.12 -21.70
CA GLY A 248 22.09 -2.84 -22.92
C GLY A 248 21.00 -3.75 -23.48
N LEU A 249 19.78 -3.76 -22.93
CA LEU A 249 18.67 -4.54 -23.46
C LEU A 249 18.01 -3.87 -24.68
N PHE A 250 18.04 -2.54 -24.75
CA PHE A 250 17.51 -1.73 -25.84
C PHE A 250 18.46 -0.59 -26.21
N GLU A 251 18.30 -0.05 -27.42
CA GLU A 251 19.14 1.00 -28.03
C GLU A 251 18.35 2.29 -28.34
N GLY A 252 17.03 2.27 -28.10
CA GLY A 252 16.16 3.43 -28.24
C GLY A 252 14.90 3.25 -27.40
N ALA A 253 14.27 4.35 -27.01
CA ALA A 253 13.05 4.33 -26.22
C ALA A 253 12.04 5.36 -26.73
N ILE A 254 10.76 5.00 -26.72
CA ILE A 254 9.67 5.90 -27.05
C ILE A 254 8.69 5.93 -25.87
N SER A 255 8.36 7.12 -25.37
CA SER A 255 7.40 7.26 -24.25
C SER A 255 6.24 8.15 -24.65
N GLU A 256 5.06 7.56 -24.66
CA GLU A 256 3.80 8.21 -25.00
C GLU A 256 3.05 8.53 -23.70
N SER A 257 2.94 9.81 -23.35
CA SER A 257 2.31 10.28 -22.12
C SER A 257 2.81 9.58 -20.86
N GLY A 258 4.14 9.46 -20.72
CA GLY A 258 4.76 8.73 -19.62
C GLY A 258 6.11 9.27 -19.17
N GLY A 259 6.24 9.55 -17.87
CA GLY A 259 7.49 9.90 -17.21
C GLY A 259 7.36 9.80 -15.68
N SER A 260 8.46 9.58 -14.97
CA SER A 260 8.45 9.35 -13.51
C SER A 260 9.50 10.18 -12.76
N PHE A 261 9.55 11.47 -13.08
CA PHE A 261 10.54 12.42 -12.53
C PHE A 261 10.09 13.15 -11.25
N GLY A 262 8.94 12.85 -10.67
CA GLY A 262 8.54 13.40 -9.36
C GLY A 262 9.32 12.73 -8.23
N PRO A 263 9.66 13.43 -7.13
CA PRO A 263 10.29 12.80 -5.98
C PRO A 263 9.31 11.79 -5.34
N PRO A 264 9.81 10.70 -4.71
CA PRO A 264 8.95 9.71 -4.09
C PRO A 264 8.18 10.29 -2.89
N ARG A 265 6.93 9.83 -2.70
CA ARG A 265 6.01 10.33 -1.67
C ARG A 265 5.03 9.23 -1.23
N ARG A 266 4.62 9.25 0.05
CA ARG A 266 3.63 8.30 0.59
C ARG A 266 2.22 8.60 0.06
N ALA A 267 1.78 9.85 0.17
CA ALA A 267 0.45 10.31 -0.25
C ALA A 267 0.51 11.36 -1.37
N GLY A 268 1.05 10.99 -2.54
CA GLY A 268 1.14 11.88 -3.69
C GLY A 268 -0.11 11.98 -4.55
N GLY A 269 -0.21 13.09 -5.27
CA GLY A 269 -1.18 13.28 -6.35
C GLY A 269 -0.63 12.84 -7.71
N PRO A 270 -1.38 13.05 -8.81
CA PRO A 270 -0.91 12.78 -10.18
C PRO A 270 0.50 13.33 -10.44
N GLY A 271 1.46 12.46 -10.78
CA GLY A 271 2.87 12.82 -10.97
C GLY A 271 3.80 12.52 -9.77
N GLU A 272 3.24 12.14 -8.61
CA GLU A 272 3.97 11.88 -7.36
C GLU A 272 3.67 10.49 -6.79
N ASN A 273 3.39 9.52 -7.67
CA ASN A 273 2.89 8.20 -7.27
C ASN A 273 3.98 7.23 -6.77
N MET A 274 5.27 7.51 -7.02
CA MET A 274 6.37 6.64 -6.60
C MET A 274 6.51 6.65 -5.08
N ARG A 275 6.60 5.47 -4.45
CA ARG A 275 6.83 5.33 -3.01
C ARG A 275 8.24 4.85 -2.70
N LEU A 276 8.71 5.09 -1.48
CA LEU A 276 9.87 4.41 -0.93
C LEU A 276 9.48 2.98 -0.49
N LEU A 277 10.45 2.06 -0.44
CA LEU A 277 10.23 0.67 -0.04
C LEU A 277 9.48 0.55 1.30
N ALA A 278 9.93 1.24 2.35
CA ALA A 278 9.31 1.15 3.67
C ALA A 278 7.83 1.59 3.67
N ASP A 279 7.48 2.61 2.90
CA ASP A 279 6.07 3.04 2.74
C ASP A 279 5.25 1.96 2.04
N ALA A 280 5.79 1.41 0.94
CA ALA A 280 5.13 0.38 0.16
C ALA A 280 4.96 -0.94 0.95
N GLU A 281 5.93 -1.29 1.81
CA GLU A 281 5.86 -2.44 2.71
C GLU A 281 4.75 -2.29 3.75
N ARG A 282 4.61 -1.10 4.35
CA ARG A 282 3.49 -0.82 5.26
C ARG A 282 2.14 -0.94 4.58
N ASP A 283 2.04 -0.41 3.36
CA ASP A 283 0.81 -0.50 2.57
C ASP A 283 0.50 -1.94 2.18
N GLY A 284 1.52 -2.74 1.85
CA GLY A 284 1.35 -4.16 1.56
C GLY A 284 0.97 -5.00 2.77
N ALA A 285 1.50 -4.68 3.95
CA ALA A 285 1.06 -5.29 5.21
C ALA A 285 -0.41 -4.94 5.50
N SER A 286 -0.84 -3.71 5.23
CA SER A 286 -2.24 -3.31 5.32
C SER A 286 -3.12 -4.07 4.32
N LEU A 287 -2.67 -4.23 3.08
CA LEU A 287 -3.39 -5.01 2.07
C LEU A 287 -3.54 -6.47 2.49
N ALA A 288 -2.49 -7.07 3.08
CA ALA A 288 -2.54 -8.44 3.56
C ALA A 288 -3.62 -8.63 4.63
N ARG A 289 -3.67 -7.71 5.62
CA ARG A 289 -4.72 -7.68 6.65
C ARG A 289 -6.10 -7.49 6.05
N ASP A 290 -6.28 -6.54 5.13
CA ASP A 290 -7.56 -6.31 4.43
C ASP A 290 -8.01 -7.54 3.61
N ALA A 291 -7.06 -8.36 3.14
CA ALA A 291 -7.34 -9.63 2.47
C ALA A 291 -7.62 -10.78 3.47
N GLY A 292 -7.50 -10.55 4.77
CA GLY A 292 -7.65 -11.55 5.83
C GLY A 292 -6.49 -12.54 5.89
N ALA A 293 -5.26 -12.06 5.72
CA ALA A 293 -4.03 -12.84 5.88
C ALA A 293 -3.04 -12.10 6.81
N HIS A 294 -2.38 -12.84 7.69
CA HIS A 294 -1.43 -12.33 8.68
C HIS A 294 0.03 -12.64 8.32
N SER A 295 0.26 -13.37 7.23
CA SER A 295 1.59 -13.66 6.67
C SER A 295 1.55 -13.73 5.15
N ILE A 296 2.71 -13.66 4.51
CA ILE A 296 2.82 -13.85 3.06
C ILE A 296 2.52 -15.29 2.65
N ALA A 297 2.80 -16.27 3.51
CA ALA A 297 2.41 -17.66 3.28
C ALA A 297 0.88 -17.81 3.15
N GLU A 298 0.13 -17.21 4.08
CA GLU A 298 -1.33 -17.15 4.01
C GLU A 298 -1.81 -16.37 2.79
N LEU A 299 -1.21 -15.22 2.51
CA LEU A 299 -1.59 -14.38 1.37
C LEU A 299 -1.34 -15.08 0.02
N ARG A 300 -0.26 -15.88 -0.12
CA ARG A 300 0.01 -16.72 -1.29
C ARG A 300 -1.02 -17.84 -1.47
N SER A 301 -1.61 -18.33 -0.38
CA SER A 301 -2.66 -19.37 -0.44
C SER A 301 -4.02 -18.84 -0.92
N LEU A 302 -4.26 -17.53 -0.83
CA LEU A 302 -5.53 -16.93 -1.23
C LEU A 302 -5.72 -16.94 -2.76
N PRO A 303 -6.97 -17.03 -3.24
CA PRO A 303 -7.29 -16.75 -4.63
C PRO A 303 -6.86 -15.32 -5.00
N PRO A 304 -6.28 -15.08 -6.19
CA PRO A 304 -5.78 -13.76 -6.58
C PRO A 304 -6.88 -12.70 -6.59
N GLN A 305 -8.14 -13.07 -6.84
CA GLN A 305 -9.29 -12.16 -6.80
C GLN A 305 -9.53 -11.57 -5.40
N LYS A 306 -9.27 -12.32 -4.33
CA LYS A 306 -9.41 -11.82 -2.95
C LYS A 306 -8.35 -10.76 -2.64
N ILE A 307 -7.13 -10.96 -3.15
CA ILE A 307 -6.03 -10.00 -3.06
C ILE A 307 -6.38 -8.72 -3.84
N MET A 308 -6.91 -8.87 -5.06
CA MET A 308 -7.33 -7.73 -5.87
C MET A 308 -8.46 -6.94 -5.21
N ALA A 309 -9.39 -7.59 -4.50
CA ALA A 309 -10.49 -6.94 -3.80
C ALA A 309 -10.04 -6.17 -2.54
N ALA A 310 -8.94 -6.59 -1.91
CA ALA A 310 -8.36 -5.93 -0.74
C ALA A 310 -7.59 -4.64 -1.09
N GLN A 311 -7.23 -4.44 -2.36
CA GLN A 311 -6.49 -3.28 -2.80
C GLN A 311 -7.23 -1.96 -2.52
N ARG A 312 -6.47 -0.95 -2.08
CA ARG A 312 -6.90 0.46 -1.97
C ARG A 312 -6.02 1.32 -2.88
N GLY A 313 -6.64 2.12 -3.73
CA GLY A 313 -5.92 2.96 -4.71
C GLY A 313 -5.23 2.15 -5.82
N LEU A 314 -4.29 2.76 -6.54
CA LEU A 314 -3.53 2.12 -7.62
C LEU A 314 -2.26 1.46 -7.08
N ALA A 315 -1.96 0.27 -7.57
CA ALA A 315 -0.62 -0.31 -7.45
C ALA A 315 0.35 0.47 -8.36
N TRP A 316 1.59 0.66 -7.94
CA TRP A 316 2.58 1.47 -8.65
C TRP A 316 4.00 0.93 -8.44
N PRO A 317 4.95 1.14 -9.38
CA PRO A 317 6.37 0.94 -9.13
C PRO A 317 6.88 1.75 -7.93
N ILE A 318 7.98 1.32 -7.33
CA ILE A 318 8.54 1.94 -6.12
C ILE A 318 10.05 2.14 -6.25
N VAL A 319 10.58 3.08 -5.47
CA VAL A 319 12.02 3.23 -5.25
C VAL A 319 12.43 2.17 -4.23
N ASP A 320 12.97 1.06 -4.74
CA ASP A 320 13.37 -0.11 -3.96
C ASP A 320 14.87 -0.13 -3.66
N GLY A 321 15.68 0.70 -4.32
CA GLY A 321 17.13 0.67 -4.16
C GLY A 321 17.83 -0.37 -5.07
N TRP A 322 17.09 -1.13 -5.88
CA TRP A 322 17.63 -2.17 -6.77
C TRP A 322 17.13 -2.07 -8.21
N VAL A 323 15.84 -2.33 -8.46
CA VAL A 323 15.25 -2.19 -9.80
C VAL A 323 15.18 -0.72 -10.17
N ILE A 324 14.70 0.12 -9.24
CA ILE A 324 14.69 1.58 -9.30
C ILE A 324 15.51 2.10 -8.11
N PRO A 325 16.81 2.41 -8.31
CA PRO A 325 17.72 2.66 -7.21
C PRO A 325 17.44 3.93 -6.40
N ALA A 326 16.85 4.96 -7.01
CA ALA A 326 16.59 6.25 -6.39
C ALA A 326 15.55 7.04 -7.19
N ASP A 327 15.23 8.25 -6.73
CA ASP A 327 14.52 9.27 -7.51
C ASP A 327 15.16 9.45 -8.90
N GLN A 328 14.33 9.27 -9.94
CA GLN A 328 14.77 9.29 -11.35
C GLN A 328 15.40 10.62 -11.75
N TYR A 329 14.93 11.75 -11.22
CA TYR A 329 15.53 13.05 -11.48
C TYR A 329 16.99 13.08 -10.98
N THR A 330 17.23 12.60 -9.77
CA THR A 330 18.57 12.52 -9.18
C THR A 330 19.46 11.52 -9.94
N LEU A 331 18.92 10.40 -10.43
CA LEU A 331 19.67 9.46 -11.26
C LEU A 331 20.18 10.13 -12.54
N TYR A 332 19.33 10.91 -13.22
CA TYR A 332 19.73 11.67 -14.41
C TYR A 332 20.79 12.73 -14.09
N GLN A 333 20.60 13.52 -13.02
CA GLN A 333 21.61 14.50 -12.57
C GLN A 333 22.98 13.86 -12.29
N LYS A 334 22.99 12.63 -11.77
CA LYS A 334 24.21 11.84 -11.51
C LYS A 334 24.74 11.09 -12.74
N LYS A 335 24.10 11.23 -13.91
CA LYS A 335 24.40 10.48 -15.14
C LYS A 335 24.32 8.95 -14.96
N GLN A 336 23.40 8.51 -14.11
CA GLN A 336 23.13 7.10 -13.79
C GLN A 336 21.85 6.64 -14.48
N PHE A 337 21.84 6.70 -15.81
CA PHE A 337 20.73 6.25 -16.65
C PHE A 337 21.27 5.58 -17.92
N ASN A 338 20.41 4.87 -18.63
CA ASN A 338 20.71 4.28 -19.93
C ASN A 338 20.71 5.39 -20.98
N ASP A 339 21.89 5.92 -21.31
CA ASP A 339 22.06 7.00 -22.28
C ASP A 339 21.87 6.51 -23.73
N ILE A 340 20.64 6.60 -24.20
CA ILE A 340 20.17 6.18 -25.52
C ILE A 340 19.28 7.27 -26.14
N PRO A 341 19.10 7.31 -27.47
CA PRO A 341 18.13 8.22 -28.08
C PRO A 341 16.71 7.94 -27.60
N VAL A 342 15.93 9.00 -27.37
CA VAL A 342 14.53 8.91 -26.93
C VAL A 342 13.59 9.73 -27.82
N LEU A 343 12.37 9.23 -28.04
CA LEU A 343 11.25 9.96 -28.61
C LEU A 343 10.15 10.05 -27.55
N ILE A 344 9.73 11.23 -27.14
CA ILE A 344 8.83 11.40 -26.00
C ILE A 344 7.76 12.43 -26.30
N GLY A 345 6.59 12.34 -25.68
CA GLY A 345 5.53 13.32 -25.87
C GLY A 345 4.31 13.05 -25.02
N TYR A 346 3.30 13.91 -25.16
CA TYR A 346 2.03 13.81 -24.45
C TYR A 346 0.91 14.50 -25.22
N ASN A 347 -0.34 14.27 -24.80
CA ASN A 347 -1.52 14.80 -25.47
C ASN A 347 -1.94 16.16 -24.92
N SER A 348 -2.67 16.91 -25.73
CA SER A 348 -2.96 18.31 -25.43
C SER A 348 -3.95 18.55 -24.30
N ASP A 349 -4.82 17.57 -23.98
CA ASP A 349 -5.82 17.65 -22.93
C ASP A 349 -5.93 16.33 -22.15
N GLU A 350 -4.79 15.82 -21.65
CA GLU A 350 -4.73 14.68 -20.71
C GLU A 350 -5.74 14.86 -19.55
N GLY A 351 -5.86 16.10 -19.06
CA GLY A 351 -6.76 16.47 -17.98
C GLY A 351 -8.23 16.19 -18.28
N ALA A 352 -8.66 16.10 -19.55
CA ALA A 352 -10.01 15.68 -19.92
C ALA A 352 -10.39 14.29 -19.40
N SER A 353 -9.39 13.43 -19.18
CA SER A 353 -9.58 12.06 -18.66
C SER A 353 -9.52 11.98 -17.14
N PHE A 354 -8.84 12.92 -16.47
CA PHE A 354 -8.46 12.77 -15.06
C PHE A 354 -8.93 13.90 -14.12
N SER A 355 -9.19 15.09 -14.64
CA SER A 355 -9.57 16.24 -13.81
C SER A 355 -11.02 16.12 -13.31
N ARG A 356 -11.23 16.44 -12.03
CA ARG A 356 -12.51 16.29 -11.34
C ARG A 356 -13.18 17.61 -10.96
N ASP A 357 -12.42 18.70 -10.88
CA ASP A 357 -12.90 20.00 -10.43
C ASP A 357 -13.97 20.56 -11.38
N ARG A 358 -15.06 21.07 -10.82
CA ARG A 358 -16.22 21.57 -11.59
C ARG A 358 -16.40 23.07 -11.49
N THR A 359 -15.90 23.69 -10.41
CA THR A 359 -16.07 25.12 -10.15
C THR A 359 -14.72 25.82 -9.87
N PRO A 360 -14.64 27.16 -10.06
CA PRO A 360 -13.45 27.92 -9.68
C PRO A 360 -13.05 27.75 -8.21
N ARG A 361 -14.06 27.66 -7.32
CA ARG A 361 -13.83 27.47 -5.90
C ARG A 361 -13.17 26.13 -5.61
N GLU A 362 -13.73 25.04 -6.14
CA GLU A 362 -13.18 23.69 -5.98
C GLU A 362 -11.74 23.61 -6.49
N TYR A 363 -11.45 24.20 -7.66
CA TYR A 363 -10.10 24.25 -8.21
C TYR A 363 -9.13 25.00 -7.29
N VAL A 364 -9.48 26.22 -6.85
CA VAL A 364 -8.61 27.01 -5.97
C VAL A 364 -8.38 26.29 -4.64
N GLU A 365 -9.44 25.80 -4.00
CA GLU A 365 -9.35 25.03 -2.76
C GLU A 365 -8.51 23.75 -2.94
N GLY A 366 -8.69 23.05 -4.06
CA GLY A 366 -7.91 21.85 -4.41
C GLY A 366 -6.42 22.13 -4.65
N VAL A 367 -6.10 23.25 -5.30
CA VAL A 367 -4.70 23.68 -5.49
C VAL A 367 -4.06 24.05 -4.16
N HIS A 368 -4.76 24.78 -3.28
CA HIS A 368 -4.26 25.04 -1.92
C HIS A 368 -4.09 23.76 -1.11
N GLN A 369 -5.05 22.84 -1.20
CA GLN A 369 -4.96 21.58 -0.48
C GLN A 369 -3.78 20.72 -0.95
N ARG A 370 -3.49 20.71 -2.26
CA ARG A 370 -2.45 19.85 -2.84
C ARG A 370 -1.05 20.46 -2.76
N TYR A 371 -0.93 21.77 -3.00
CA TYR A 371 0.36 22.42 -3.22
C TYR A 371 0.75 23.38 -2.10
N ASP A 372 -0.12 23.60 -1.12
CA ASP A 372 0.11 24.37 0.10
C ASP A 372 0.86 25.70 -0.13
N SER A 373 2.07 25.85 0.39
CA SER A 373 2.91 27.05 0.25
C SER A 373 3.24 27.44 -1.20
N PHE A 374 3.12 26.51 -2.15
CA PHE A 374 3.32 26.74 -3.59
C PHE A 374 2.05 27.08 -4.37
N ALA A 375 0.88 26.98 -3.74
CA ALA A 375 -0.42 27.14 -4.41
C ALA A 375 -0.55 28.47 -5.16
N GLU A 376 -0.18 29.59 -4.55
CA GLU A 376 -0.28 30.93 -5.18
C GLU A 376 0.54 31.05 -6.46
N ARG A 377 1.73 30.45 -6.48
CA ARG A 377 2.58 30.44 -7.68
C ARG A 377 1.95 29.64 -8.81
N LEU A 378 1.32 28.51 -8.48
CA LEU A 378 0.60 27.69 -9.45
C LEU A 378 -0.69 28.37 -9.92
N LEU A 379 -1.48 28.97 -9.03
CA LEU A 379 -2.68 29.72 -9.41
C LEU A 379 -2.36 30.92 -10.31
N LYS A 380 -1.20 31.54 -10.15
CA LYS A 380 -0.72 32.58 -11.07
C LYS A 380 -0.38 32.04 -12.46
N ALA A 381 0.26 30.86 -12.54
CA ALA A 381 0.61 30.22 -13.81
C ALA A 381 -0.59 29.54 -14.50
N TYR A 382 -1.59 29.13 -13.70
CA TYR A 382 -2.82 28.47 -14.11
C TYR A 382 -4.03 29.23 -13.53
N PRO A 383 -4.34 30.44 -14.04
CA PRO A 383 -5.39 31.29 -13.49
C PRO A 383 -6.80 30.73 -13.73
N ALA A 384 -7.63 30.78 -12.70
CA ALA A 384 -9.06 30.54 -12.83
C ALA A 384 -9.71 31.64 -13.68
N SER A 385 -10.37 31.29 -14.77
CA SER A 385 -11.10 32.23 -15.62
C SER A 385 -12.60 32.25 -15.29
N GLY A 386 -13.22 33.44 -15.21
CA GLY A 386 -14.67 33.63 -15.36
C GLY A 386 -15.61 32.75 -14.51
N THR A 387 -16.74 32.35 -15.11
CA THR A 387 -17.83 31.55 -14.50
C THR A 387 -17.62 30.03 -14.55
N THR A 388 -16.62 29.53 -15.29
CA THR A 388 -16.31 28.09 -15.42
C THR A 388 -14.80 27.85 -15.51
N VAL A 389 -14.30 26.83 -14.80
CA VAL A 389 -12.88 26.46 -14.69
C VAL A 389 -12.40 25.18 -15.43
N PRO A 390 -13.17 24.53 -16.33
CA PRO A 390 -12.73 23.26 -16.91
C PRO A 390 -11.34 23.26 -17.57
N LYS A 391 -10.92 24.27 -18.34
CA LYS A 391 -9.66 24.16 -19.10
C LYS A 391 -8.41 24.29 -18.24
N THR A 392 -8.32 25.34 -17.43
CA THR A 392 -7.11 25.61 -16.66
C THR A 392 -6.83 24.53 -15.61
N ALA A 393 -7.89 24.00 -14.96
CA ALA A 393 -7.75 22.87 -14.06
C ALA A 393 -7.28 21.60 -14.78
N ARG A 394 -7.77 21.36 -16.01
CA ARG A 394 -7.29 20.27 -16.87
C ARG A 394 -5.83 20.47 -17.30
N ASP A 395 -5.42 21.70 -17.61
CA ASP A 395 -4.04 22.01 -17.99
C ASP A 395 -3.06 21.80 -16.84
N LEU A 396 -3.38 22.26 -15.63
CA LEU A 396 -2.57 21.94 -14.44
C LEU A 396 -2.52 20.42 -14.20
N SER A 397 -3.66 19.73 -14.34
CA SER A 397 -3.70 18.27 -14.19
C SER A 397 -2.84 17.55 -15.24
N ARG A 398 -2.90 17.98 -16.51
CA ARG A 398 -2.08 17.48 -17.62
C ARG A 398 -0.60 17.69 -17.34
N ASP A 399 -0.21 18.91 -17.00
CA ASP A 399 1.19 19.27 -16.85
C ASP A 399 1.79 18.65 -15.58
N ALA A 400 1.03 18.59 -14.49
CA ALA A 400 1.47 17.93 -13.25
C ALA A 400 1.63 16.41 -13.40
N ALA A 401 0.79 15.74 -14.20
CA ALA A 401 0.81 14.28 -14.36
C ALA A 401 1.71 13.79 -15.50
N PHE A 402 1.84 14.57 -16.59
CA PHE A 402 2.50 14.12 -17.83
C PHE A 402 3.45 15.18 -18.41
N GLY A 403 2.98 16.42 -18.58
CA GLY A 403 3.71 17.46 -19.32
C GLY A 403 5.06 17.81 -18.68
N TRP A 404 5.09 18.07 -17.37
CA TRP A 404 6.33 18.37 -16.65
C TRP A 404 7.30 17.19 -16.65
N HIS A 405 6.81 15.97 -16.40
CA HIS A 405 7.67 14.78 -16.40
C HIS A 405 8.33 14.53 -17.76
N THR A 406 7.59 14.75 -18.85
CA THR A 406 8.10 14.60 -20.21
C THR A 406 9.08 15.72 -20.55
N TRP A 407 8.75 16.96 -20.18
CA TRP A 407 9.61 18.12 -20.41
C TRP A 407 10.92 18.03 -19.64
N ILE A 408 10.89 17.70 -18.35
CA ILE A 408 12.11 17.60 -17.54
C ILE A 408 13.00 16.43 -18.00
N TRP A 409 12.41 15.33 -18.46
CA TRP A 409 13.15 14.25 -19.10
C TRP A 409 13.89 14.74 -20.34
N ALA A 410 13.19 15.44 -21.25
CA ALA A 410 13.77 15.99 -22.47
C ALA A 410 14.98 16.88 -22.17
N ARG A 411 14.83 17.77 -21.18
CA ARG A 411 15.89 18.68 -20.76
C ARG A 411 17.09 17.94 -20.19
N LEU A 412 16.88 17.09 -19.20
CA LEU A 412 17.96 16.32 -18.56
C LEU A 412 18.70 15.43 -19.56
N GLN A 413 17.98 14.73 -20.44
CA GLN A 413 18.57 13.90 -21.48
C GLN A 413 19.41 14.75 -22.45
N SER A 414 18.90 15.90 -22.92
CA SER A 414 19.63 16.78 -23.84
C SER A 414 20.86 17.45 -23.21
N GLN A 415 20.83 17.73 -21.91
CA GLN A 415 21.92 18.41 -21.19
C GLN A 415 23.01 17.45 -20.70
N LEU A 416 22.62 16.24 -20.28
CA LEU A 416 23.49 15.34 -19.52
C LEU A 416 23.86 14.06 -20.28
N GLY A 417 23.06 13.68 -21.28
CA GLY A 417 23.27 12.52 -22.14
C GLY A 417 23.88 12.86 -23.49
N SER A 418 24.21 11.83 -24.24
CA SER A 418 24.64 11.89 -25.65
C SER A 418 23.54 11.42 -26.61
N GLY A 419 22.56 10.65 -26.11
CA GLY A 419 21.37 10.26 -26.84
C GLY A 419 20.48 11.45 -27.21
N LYS A 420 20.06 11.53 -28.48
CA LYS A 420 19.19 12.62 -28.95
C LYS A 420 17.77 12.46 -28.42
N VAL A 421 17.13 13.58 -28.12
CA VAL A 421 15.70 13.65 -27.74
C VAL A 421 14.88 14.18 -28.90
N TYR A 422 13.78 13.51 -29.21
CA TYR A 422 12.75 14.00 -30.13
C TYR A 422 11.44 14.15 -29.36
N TYR A 423 10.96 15.39 -29.22
CA TYR A 423 9.79 15.70 -28.38
C TYR A 423 8.57 15.99 -29.27
N TYR A 424 7.42 15.36 -29.02
CA TYR A 424 6.14 15.67 -29.66
C TYR A 424 5.06 16.19 -28.71
N TYR A 425 4.06 16.85 -29.29
CA TYR A 425 2.80 17.22 -28.65
C TYR A 425 1.64 16.82 -29.56
N PHE A 426 0.74 15.98 -29.07
CA PHE A 426 -0.36 15.43 -29.87
C PHE A 426 -1.66 16.18 -29.60
N ASP A 427 -2.27 16.72 -30.66
CA ASP A 427 -3.46 17.58 -30.57
C ASP A 427 -4.42 17.31 -31.74
N GLN A 428 -4.48 16.07 -32.21
CA GLN A 428 -5.39 15.65 -33.27
C GLN A 428 -6.69 15.13 -32.66
N HIS A 429 -7.74 15.95 -32.74
CA HIS A 429 -9.07 15.66 -32.19
C HIS A 429 -10.18 16.40 -32.97
N PRO A 430 -11.45 15.97 -32.89
CA PRO A 430 -12.57 16.72 -33.42
C PRO A 430 -12.72 18.05 -32.68
N GLN A 431 -13.02 19.11 -33.42
CA GLN A 431 -13.35 20.40 -32.82
C GLN A 431 -14.77 20.34 -32.25
N ALA A 432 -14.92 20.59 -30.95
CA ALA A 432 -16.23 20.63 -30.31
C ALA A 432 -17.01 21.89 -30.75
N PRO A 433 -18.33 21.81 -30.97
CA PRO A 433 -19.15 23.00 -31.21
C PRO A 433 -19.02 24.02 -30.07
N ALA A 434 -19.07 25.31 -30.40
CA ALA A 434 -18.89 26.40 -29.44
C ALA A 434 -19.96 26.43 -28.33
N ASP A 435 -21.13 25.85 -28.59
CA ASP A 435 -22.27 25.69 -27.68
C ASP A 435 -22.27 24.36 -26.91
N SER A 436 -21.28 23.50 -27.14
CA SER A 436 -21.16 22.23 -26.41
C SER A 436 -20.80 22.46 -24.94
N PRO A 437 -21.07 21.49 -24.04
CA PRO A 437 -20.68 21.60 -22.62
C PRO A 437 -19.17 21.69 -22.38
N ARG A 438 -18.34 21.41 -23.41
CA ARG A 438 -16.88 21.45 -23.35
C ARG A 438 -16.32 21.94 -24.71
N PRO A 439 -16.46 23.23 -25.04
CA PRO A 439 -16.07 23.77 -26.34
C PRO A 439 -14.55 23.84 -26.54
N ASP A 440 -13.77 23.59 -25.48
CA ASP A 440 -12.32 23.74 -25.39
C ASP A 440 -11.58 22.39 -25.23
N LEU A 441 -12.22 21.28 -25.61
CA LEU A 441 -11.59 19.95 -25.56
C LEU A 441 -10.40 19.87 -26.51
N GLY A 442 -9.27 19.39 -25.99
CA GLY A 442 -8.15 18.91 -26.80
C GLY A 442 -8.15 17.38 -26.95
N ALA A 443 -7.01 16.81 -27.29
CA ALA A 443 -6.80 15.37 -27.35
C ALA A 443 -6.71 14.75 -25.94
N PRO A 444 -7.62 13.84 -25.55
CA PRO A 444 -7.57 13.14 -24.26
C PRO A 444 -6.45 12.09 -24.20
N HIS A 445 -6.20 11.56 -23.00
CA HIS A 445 -5.18 10.54 -22.72
C HIS A 445 -5.32 9.29 -23.59
N GLY A 446 -4.18 8.80 -24.10
CA GLY A 446 -4.07 7.56 -24.89
C GLY A 446 -4.67 7.62 -26.29
N ARG A 447 -5.16 8.79 -26.73
CA ARG A 447 -5.77 8.96 -28.05
C ARG A 447 -4.78 8.68 -29.19
N GLU A 448 -3.52 9.04 -29.02
CA GLU A 448 -2.46 8.93 -30.02
C GLU A 448 -2.10 7.48 -30.34
N VAL A 449 -2.37 6.54 -29.43
CA VAL A 449 -2.08 5.11 -29.60
C VAL A 449 -2.71 4.58 -30.89
N ALA A 450 -4.00 4.89 -31.13
CA ALA A 450 -4.68 4.46 -32.35
C ALA A 450 -4.03 5.02 -33.63
N TYR A 451 -3.40 6.21 -33.54
CA TYR A 451 -2.70 6.84 -34.66
C TYR A 451 -1.33 6.19 -34.91
N VAL A 452 -0.58 5.88 -33.84
CA VAL A 452 0.70 5.15 -33.94
C VAL A 452 0.49 3.77 -34.55
N PHE A 453 -0.52 3.03 -34.09
CA PHE A 453 -0.80 1.68 -34.59
C PHE A 453 -1.58 1.65 -35.91
N GLY A 454 -2.20 2.76 -36.33
CA GLY A 454 -2.98 2.82 -37.57
C GLY A 454 -4.39 2.26 -37.47
N HIS A 455 -4.91 2.07 -36.27
CA HIS A 455 -6.24 1.50 -36.00
C HIS A 455 -7.26 2.58 -35.64
N LEU A 456 -7.43 3.54 -36.54
CA LEU A 456 -8.31 4.71 -36.32
C LEU A 456 -9.79 4.36 -36.15
N ASN A 457 -10.22 3.16 -36.56
CA ASN A 457 -11.59 2.69 -36.33
C ASN A 457 -11.91 2.45 -34.84
N ASP A 458 -10.88 2.36 -33.99
CA ASP A 458 -11.02 2.19 -32.54
C ASP A 458 -11.21 3.54 -31.81
N LEU A 459 -11.20 4.67 -32.55
CA LEU A 459 -11.62 5.97 -32.04
C LEU A 459 -13.13 5.94 -31.77
N GLN A 460 -13.47 5.68 -30.51
CA GLN A 460 -14.82 5.44 -29.98
C GLN A 460 -15.90 6.36 -30.61
N HIS A 461 -16.67 5.82 -31.56
CA HIS A 461 -17.81 6.47 -32.22
C HIS A 461 -17.47 7.67 -33.13
N GLU A 462 -16.21 7.84 -33.50
CA GLU A 462 -15.78 8.88 -34.44
C GLU A 462 -15.54 8.29 -35.84
N GLN A 463 -15.77 9.09 -36.88
CA GLN A 463 -15.37 8.75 -38.25
C GLN A 463 -14.02 9.41 -38.54
N PRO A 464 -12.94 8.66 -38.78
CA PRO A 464 -11.64 9.22 -39.09
C PRO A 464 -11.70 10.15 -40.31
N THR A 465 -11.10 11.33 -40.17
CA THR A 465 -10.97 12.34 -41.22
C THR A 465 -9.72 12.09 -42.07
N ALA A 466 -9.60 12.79 -43.20
CA ALA A 466 -8.38 12.77 -44.01
C ALA A 466 -7.15 13.24 -43.22
N ALA A 467 -7.31 14.21 -42.31
CA ALA A 467 -6.24 14.66 -41.43
C ALA A 467 -5.80 13.55 -40.47
N ASP A 468 -6.75 12.77 -39.94
CA ASP A 468 -6.43 11.66 -39.02
C ASP A 468 -5.57 10.59 -39.72
N HIS A 469 -5.90 10.25 -40.96
CA HIS A 469 -5.10 9.33 -41.77
C HIS A 469 -3.69 9.89 -42.07
N ILE A 470 -3.56 11.19 -42.37
CA ILE A 470 -2.25 11.83 -42.60
C ILE A 470 -1.40 11.79 -41.33
N ILE A 471 -1.97 12.14 -40.17
CA ILE A 471 -1.27 12.12 -38.89
C ILE A 471 -0.87 10.69 -38.53
N SER A 472 -1.77 9.72 -38.68
CA SER A 472 -1.50 8.31 -38.38
C SER A 472 -0.39 7.73 -39.24
N ASP A 473 -0.42 7.94 -40.56
CA ASP A 473 0.66 7.47 -41.43
C ASP A 473 2.00 8.12 -41.07
N ALA A 474 1.97 9.41 -40.72
CA ALA A 474 3.16 10.13 -40.30
C ALA A 474 3.74 9.58 -38.98
N MET A 475 2.91 9.38 -37.96
CA MET A 475 3.33 8.83 -36.66
C MET A 475 3.90 7.42 -36.82
N ALA A 476 3.18 6.50 -37.48
CA ALA A 476 3.66 5.16 -37.75
C ALA A 476 5.01 5.16 -38.51
N THR A 477 5.20 6.10 -39.42
CA THR A 477 6.47 6.28 -40.15
C THR A 477 7.58 6.83 -39.25
N TYR A 478 7.31 7.85 -38.43
CA TYR A 478 8.29 8.41 -37.49
C TYR A 478 8.75 7.37 -36.46
N TRP A 479 7.82 6.59 -35.88
CA TRP A 479 8.12 5.56 -34.90
C TRP A 479 8.99 4.45 -35.51
N THR A 480 8.63 3.95 -36.70
CA THR A 480 9.42 2.91 -37.36
C THR A 480 10.76 3.42 -37.87
N ASN A 481 10.87 4.68 -38.30
CA ASN A 481 12.16 5.30 -38.64
C ASN A 481 13.04 5.45 -37.41
N PHE A 482 12.47 5.88 -36.28
CA PHE A 482 13.19 5.98 -35.03
C PHE A 482 13.77 4.62 -34.61
N ALA A 483 12.99 3.54 -34.69
CA ALA A 483 13.48 2.19 -34.44
C ALA A 483 14.61 1.75 -35.39
N LYS A 484 14.57 2.17 -36.66
CA LYS A 484 15.59 1.80 -37.67
C LYS A 484 16.90 2.57 -37.50
N TYR A 485 16.81 3.85 -37.15
CA TYR A 485 17.88 4.83 -37.33
C TYR A 485 18.25 5.61 -36.06
N GLY A 486 17.51 5.47 -34.95
CA GLY A 486 17.62 6.35 -33.78
C GLY A 486 17.22 7.80 -34.07
N ASN A 487 16.51 8.03 -35.18
CA ASN A 487 16.10 9.33 -35.68
C ASN A 487 14.76 9.17 -36.42
N PRO A 488 13.71 9.94 -36.10
CA PRO A 488 12.40 9.76 -36.72
C PRO A 488 12.37 10.23 -38.18
N ASN A 489 13.27 11.13 -38.59
CA ASN A 489 13.21 11.79 -39.90
C ASN A 489 13.34 10.83 -41.08
N GLY A 490 12.64 11.15 -42.18
CA GLY A 490 12.63 10.36 -43.42
C GLY A 490 12.25 11.21 -44.65
N LYS A 491 12.40 10.63 -45.85
CA LYS A 491 12.09 11.33 -47.10
C LYS A 491 10.61 11.70 -47.19
N GLY A 492 10.30 12.96 -47.52
CA GLY A 492 8.92 13.43 -47.70
C GLY A 492 8.18 13.76 -46.39
N MET A 493 8.86 13.61 -45.24
CA MET A 493 8.32 13.96 -43.93
C MET A 493 8.78 15.37 -43.53
N PRO A 494 7.95 16.14 -42.81
CA PRO A 494 8.38 17.34 -42.12
C PRO A 494 9.61 17.08 -41.23
N GLN A 495 10.54 18.03 -41.17
CA GLN A 495 11.75 17.85 -40.37
C GLN A 495 11.41 17.95 -38.88
N TRP A 496 11.79 16.93 -38.12
CA TRP A 496 11.71 16.86 -36.66
C TRP A 496 13.10 17.13 -36.05
N PRO A 497 13.35 18.34 -35.54
CA PRO A 497 14.63 18.66 -34.91
C PRO A 497 14.81 17.90 -33.59
N ALA A 498 16.06 17.65 -33.20
CA ALA A 498 16.35 17.21 -31.84
C ALA A 498 16.09 18.36 -30.86
N PHE A 499 15.46 18.04 -29.73
CA PHE A 499 15.15 18.98 -28.66
C PHE A 499 16.40 19.35 -27.85
N SER A 500 16.52 20.63 -27.51
CA SER A 500 17.44 21.14 -26.48
C SER A 500 16.90 22.44 -25.89
N ASP A 501 17.46 22.91 -24.78
CA ASP A 501 17.11 24.21 -24.21
C ASP A 501 17.36 25.39 -25.18
N GLN A 502 18.34 25.25 -26.09
CA GLN A 502 18.63 26.26 -27.13
C GLN A 502 17.70 26.13 -28.34
N ASN A 503 17.06 24.97 -28.52
CA ASN A 503 16.11 24.71 -29.60
C ASN A 503 14.87 23.96 -29.07
N PRO A 504 14.00 24.65 -28.29
CA PRO A 504 12.88 24.02 -27.60
C PRO A 504 11.66 23.83 -28.53
N HIS A 505 11.86 23.18 -29.67
CA HIS A 505 10.81 22.89 -30.65
C HIS A 505 10.38 21.42 -30.58
N LEU A 506 9.06 21.21 -30.66
CA LEU A 506 8.40 19.91 -30.66
C LEU A 506 7.79 19.63 -32.02
N MET A 507 7.57 18.36 -32.33
CA MET A 507 6.66 17.95 -33.40
C MET A 507 5.21 17.99 -32.91
N TYR A 508 4.39 18.83 -33.52
CA TYR A 508 2.95 18.89 -33.29
C TYR A 508 2.23 17.97 -34.28
N PHE A 509 1.36 17.12 -33.74
CA PHE A 509 0.45 16.30 -34.53
C PHE A 509 -0.96 16.88 -34.46
N ALA A 510 -1.25 17.83 -35.35
CA ALA A 510 -2.56 18.45 -35.53
C ALA A 510 -2.76 18.93 -36.97
N GLY A 511 -3.77 18.43 -37.66
CA GLY A 511 -4.02 18.63 -39.10
C GLY A 511 -2.97 17.95 -39.98
N THR A 512 -1.74 18.48 -39.95
CA THR A 512 -0.54 17.90 -40.57
C THR A 512 0.64 18.03 -39.61
N PRO A 513 1.63 17.11 -39.63
CA PRO A 513 2.79 17.23 -38.74
C PRO A 513 3.55 18.53 -39.01
N HIS A 514 3.84 19.30 -37.96
CA HIS A 514 4.58 20.56 -38.07
C HIS A 514 5.36 20.84 -36.77
N THR A 515 6.34 21.72 -36.79
CA THR A 515 7.11 22.06 -35.58
C THR A 515 6.50 23.26 -34.86
N GLY A 516 6.49 23.23 -33.52
CA GLY A 516 6.01 24.33 -32.68
C GLY A 516 6.78 24.43 -31.36
N PRO A 517 6.51 25.47 -30.53
CA PRO A 517 7.21 25.67 -29.26
C PRO A 517 6.73 24.68 -28.17
N VAL A 518 7.42 24.62 -27.04
CA VAL A 518 6.91 23.96 -25.82
C VAL A 518 5.59 24.64 -25.39
N PRO A 519 4.49 23.89 -25.17
CA PRO A 519 3.25 24.47 -24.66
C PRO A 519 3.37 24.83 -23.17
N THR A 520 2.59 25.82 -22.73
CA THR A 520 2.48 26.27 -21.31
C THR A 520 3.82 26.44 -20.55
N PRO A 521 4.84 27.13 -21.11
CA PRO A 521 6.17 27.21 -20.49
C PRO A 521 6.16 27.81 -19.08
N ASP A 522 5.29 28.78 -18.78
CA ASP A 522 5.16 29.35 -17.44
C ASP A 522 4.64 28.33 -16.42
N GLY A 523 3.69 27.49 -16.83
CA GLY A 523 3.15 26.40 -16.04
C GLY A 523 4.18 25.31 -15.75
N LEU A 524 4.94 24.91 -16.77
CA LEU A 524 6.04 23.94 -16.62
C LEU A 524 7.15 24.47 -15.71
N ASN A 525 7.52 25.75 -15.83
CA ASN A 525 8.50 26.38 -14.95
C ASN A 525 8.00 26.50 -13.49
N ALA A 526 6.70 26.73 -13.28
CA ALA A 526 6.11 26.76 -11.94
C ALA A 526 6.15 25.36 -11.29
N LEU A 527 5.82 24.31 -12.05
CA LEU A 527 5.94 22.92 -11.60
C LEU A 527 7.40 22.51 -11.38
N ASP A 528 8.34 22.98 -12.20
CA ASP A 528 9.77 22.73 -12.01
C ASP A 528 10.27 23.29 -10.69
N ALA A 529 9.89 24.53 -10.37
CA ALA A 529 10.22 25.12 -9.09
C ALA A 529 9.54 24.40 -7.91
N TYR A 530 8.30 23.93 -8.09
CA TYR A 530 7.62 23.11 -7.08
C TYR A 530 8.39 21.82 -6.82
N PHE A 531 8.69 21.02 -7.85
CA PHE A 531 9.41 19.76 -7.69
C PHE A 531 10.87 19.93 -7.25
N ALA A 532 11.50 21.07 -7.54
CA ALA A 532 12.80 21.44 -6.97
C ALA A 532 12.67 21.72 -5.46
N TRP A 533 11.66 22.48 -5.05
CA TRP A 533 11.37 22.73 -3.64
C TRP A 533 11.02 21.44 -2.89
N ARG A 534 10.21 20.54 -3.47
CA ARG A 534 9.88 19.24 -2.87
C ARG A 534 11.11 18.39 -2.54
N ARG A 535 12.21 18.56 -3.29
CA ARG A 535 13.50 17.88 -3.02
C ARG A 535 14.40 18.62 -2.04
N SER A 536 14.06 19.86 -1.68
CA SER A 536 14.79 20.61 -0.67
C SER A 536 14.50 20.06 0.73
N PRO A 537 15.38 20.30 1.72
CA PRO A 537 15.11 19.91 3.11
C PRO A 537 13.81 20.49 3.68
N GLU A 538 13.39 21.66 3.21
CA GLU A 538 12.10 22.27 3.58
C GLU A 538 10.93 21.48 2.99
N GLY A 539 10.92 21.27 1.68
CA GLY A 539 9.85 20.52 1.01
C GLY A 539 9.74 19.07 1.48
N VAL A 540 10.85 18.41 1.84
CA VAL A 540 10.82 17.06 2.44
C VAL A 540 10.11 17.06 3.80
N ARG A 541 10.39 18.06 4.65
CA ARG A 541 9.71 18.19 5.95
C ARG A 541 8.23 18.48 5.77
N ASP A 542 7.88 19.41 4.89
CA ASP A 542 6.49 19.77 4.65
C ASP A 542 5.70 18.60 4.04
N SER A 543 6.32 17.84 3.12
CA SER A 543 5.74 16.60 2.59
C SER A 543 5.43 15.59 3.70
N ALA A 544 6.34 15.42 4.66
CA ALA A 544 6.15 14.49 5.76
C ALA A 544 4.99 14.94 6.68
N ILE A 545 4.81 16.24 6.88
CA ILE A 545 3.70 16.83 7.64
C ILE A 545 2.36 16.70 6.90
N GLU A 546 2.36 16.93 5.58
CA GLU A 546 1.19 16.75 4.71
C GLU A 546 0.71 15.29 4.74
N ASP A 547 1.64 14.34 4.69
CA ASP A 547 1.37 12.90 4.68
C ASP A 547 1.08 12.32 6.08
N ALA A 548 1.32 13.10 7.15
CA ALA A 548 1.10 12.69 8.53
C ALA A 548 -0.39 12.69 8.91
N LYS A 549 -0.78 11.73 9.76
CA LYS A 549 -2.15 11.61 10.24
C LYS A 549 -2.31 12.36 11.58
N PRO A 550 -3.43 13.07 11.81
CA PRO A 550 -3.79 13.52 13.14
C PRO A 550 -3.77 12.35 14.12
N ALA A 551 -3.24 12.55 15.32
CA ALA A 551 -3.22 11.50 16.34
C ALA A 551 -4.65 11.10 16.73
N ALA A 552 -4.85 9.82 17.06
CA ALA A 552 -6.16 9.30 17.46
C ALA A 552 -6.67 9.90 18.78
N THR A 553 -5.78 10.52 19.56
CA THR A 553 -6.08 11.21 20.82
C THR A 553 -6.50 12.66 20.62
N ASN A 554 -6.50 13.18 19.39
CA ASN A 554 -6.94 14.52 19.08
C ASN A 554 -8.44 14.70 19.36
N VAL A 555 -8.82 15.88 19.84
CA VAL A 555 -10.24 16.25 19.91
C VAL A 555 -10.83 16.40 18.50
N MET A 556 -12.16 16.32 18.39
CA MET A 556 -12.86 16.44 17.10
C MET A 556 -12.44 17.68 16.33
N GLY A 557 -11.89 17.47 15.12
CA GLY A 557 -11.47 18.55 14.21
C GLY A 557 -10.06 19.09 14.44
N ALA A 558 -9.36 18.70 15.51
CA ALA A 558 -7.98 19.10 15.73
C ALA A 558 -7.02 18.41 14.75
N LYS A 559 -6.25 19.23 14.02
CA LYS A 559 -5.28 18.75 13.01
C LYS A 559 -3.95 18.31 13.62
N TYR A 560 -3.65 18.71 14.86
CA TYR A 560 -2.40 18.46 15.56
C TYR A 560 -2.68 18.04 17.02
N PRO A 561 -1.79 17.23 17.62
CA PRO A 561 -0.57 16.68 17.04
C PRO A 561 -0.82 15.69 15.87
N ARG A 562 0.21 15.52 15.04
CA ARG A 562 0.23 14.55 13.93
C ARG A 562 1.37 13.57 14.11
N VAL A 563 1.10 12.30 13.84
CA VAL A 563 2.12 11.25 13.85
C VAL A 563 2.57 10.98 12.42
N LEU A 564 3.88 11.06 12.21
CA LEU A 564 4.52 10.79 10.93
C LEU A 564 4.66 9.29 10.69
N PRO A 565 4.86 8.87 9.43
CA PRO A 565 5.10 7.47 9.07
C PRO A 565 6.31 6.82 9.78
N ASP A 566 7.27 7.61 10.24
CA ASP A 566 8.47 7.16 10.96
C ASP A 566 8.31 7.27 12.48
N HIS A 567 7.09 7.50 12.98
CA HIS A 567 6.74 7.69 14.39
C HIS A 567 7.24 9.00 15.02
N SER A 568 7.82 9.91 14.23
CA SER A 568 8.04 11.28 14.67
C SER A 568 6.70 12.00 14.87
N VAL A 569 6.65 13.02 15.72
CA VAL A 569 5.41 13.76 16.00
C VAL A 569 5.57 15.24 15.70
N VAL A 570 4.61 15.80 14.98
CA VAL A 570 4.50 17.24 14.76
C VAL A 570 3.48 17.82 15.73
N PHE A 571 3.93 18.80 16.51
CA PHE A 571 3.08 19.63 17.35
C PHE A 571 2.93 21.01 16.74
N GLN A 572 1.74 21.61 16.88
CA GLN A 572 1.50 23.01 16.53
C GLN A 572 0.61 23.71 17.56
N LEU A 573 0.92 24.98 17.83
CA LEU A 573 0.12 25.85 18.69
C LEU A 573 0.10 27.28 18.13
N LYS A 574 -1.09 27.84 17.89
CA LYS A 574 -1.21 29.27 17.55
C LYS A 574 -1.18 30.12 18.83
N ALA A 575 -0.05 30.79 19.05
CA ALA A 575 0.17 31.65 20.22
C ALA A 575 0.98 32.90 19.81
N PRO A 576 0.36 33.87 19.10
CA PRO A 576 1.07 34.98 18.48
C PRO A 576 1.72 35.95 19.48
N SER A 577 1.29 35.95 20.75
CA SER A 577 1.87 36.78 21.80
C SER A 577 2.90 36.05 22.67
N ALA A 578 3.02 34.72 22.55
CA ALA A 578 4.01 33.98 23.31
C ALA A 578 5.44 34.37 22.87
N ALA A 579 6.37 34.32 23.83
CA ALA A 579 7.80 34.54 23.63
C ALA A 579 8.57 33.22 23.50
N SER A 580 8.10 32.14 24.15
CA SER A 580 8.64 30.79 24.02
C SER A 580 7.54 29.73 24.16
N VAL A 581 7.62 28.67 23.37
CA VAL A 581 6.80 27.47 23.55
C VAL A 581 7.70 26.23 23.45
N ASP A 582 7.60 25.32 24.41
CA ASP A 582 8.20 23.99 24.36
C ASP A 582 7.11 22.91 24.45
N VAL A 583 7.32 21.78 23.79
CA VAL A 583 6.56 20.55 24.07
C VAL A 583 7.37 19.70 25.05
N ASP A 584 6.76 19.26 26.14
CA ASP A 584 7.38 18.33 27.09
C ASP A 584 6.66 16.99 27.01
N ILE A 585 7.39 15.97 26.54
CA ILE A 585 6.89 14.59 26.41
C ILE A 585 7.63 13.76 27.45
N THR A 586 6.91 13.33 28.49
CA THR A 586 7.45 12.50 29.58
C THR A 586 8.76 13.04 30.20
N GLY A 587 8.93 14.37 30.28
CA GLY A 587 10.09 15.04 30.86
C GLY A 587 11.17 15.45 29.86
N LYS A 588 11.07 15.04 28.58
CA LYS A 588 11.93 15.53 27.51
C LYS A 588 11.30 16.74 26.82
N LYS A 589 12.02 17.86 26.78
CA LYS A 589 11.55 19.12 26.19
C LYS A 589 12.01 19.30 24.75
N PHE A 590 11.12 19.84 23.93
CA PHE A 590 11.29 20.14 22.51
C PHE A 590 10.92 21.60 22.24
N PRO A 591 11.91 22.49 22.05
CA PRO A 591 11.64 23.89 21.73
C PRO A 591 10.94 24.05 20.39
N MET A 592 9.88 24.85 20.36
CA MET A 592 9.11 25.14 19.15
C MET A 592 9.62 26.42 18.47
N THR A 593 9.41 26.50 17.15
CA THR A 593 9.74 27.68 16.33
C THR A 593 8.46 28.39 15.90
N LYS A 594 8.43 29.72 16.02
CA LYS A 594 7.28 30.57 15.64
C LYS A 594 7.43 31.11 14.22
N ASP A 595 6.37 30.99 13.42
CA ASP A 595 6.27 31.59 12.08
C ASP A 595 5.70 33.02 12.08
N SER A 596 5.55 33.62 10.89
CA SER A 596 5.02 34.97 10.71
C SER A 596 3.55 35.14 11.12
N ASP A 597 2.78 34.06 11.11
CA ASP A 597 1.36 34.05 11.50
C ASP A 597 1.16 33.79 13.00
N GLY A 598 2.27 33.64 13.73
CA GLY A 598 2.31 33.39 15.17
C GLY A 598 1.98 31.95 15.54
N VAL A 599 2.16 31.00 14.63
CA VAL A 599 2.04 29.56 14.88
C VAL A 599 3.40 29.02 15.30
N TRP A 600 3.43 28.34 16.43
CA TRP A 600 4.57 27.61 16.94
C TRP A 600 4.51 26.17 16.44
N SER A 601 5.63 25.62 15.99
CA SER A 601 5.72 24.22 15.55
C SER A 601 7.04 23.55 15.97
N VAL A 602 6.98 22.23 16.19
CA VAL A 602 8.17 21.37 16.32
C VAL A 602 7.86 19.97 15.78
N THR A 603 8.88 19.32 15.22
CA THR A 603 8.86 17.89 14.90
C THR A 603 9.84 17.19 15.82
N THR A 604 9.39 16.18 16.56
CA THR A 604 10.25 15.36 17.43
C THR A 604 11.11 14.42 16.60
N GLU A 605 12.13 13.80 17.21
CA GLU A 605 12.59 12.51 16.69
C GLU A 605 11.50 11.41 16.82
N PRO A 606 11.64 10.25 16.15
CA PRO A 606 10.73 9.12 16.34
C PRO A 606 10.48 8.79 17.80
N LEU A 607 9.21 8.76 18.20
CA LEU A 607 8.81 8.33 19.54
C LEU A 607 8.61 6.81 19.56
N VAL A 608 8.72 6.23 20.75
CA VAL A 608 8.41 4.80 20.96
C VAL A 608 6.91 4.58 20.67
N GLU A 609 6.56 3.42 20.13
CA GLU A 609 5.16 3.04 19.92
C GLU A 609 4.39 3.05 21.25
N GLY A 610 3.13 3.47 21.20
CA GLY A 610 2.22 3.52 22.35
C GLY A 610 1.81 4.93 22.77
N PHE A 611 1.23 4.99 23.96
CA PHE A 611 0.66 6.20 24.53
C PHE A 611 1.68 6.98 25.36
N HIS A 612 1.83 8.28 25.07
CA HIS A 612 2.72 9.20 25.77
C HIS A 612 1.97 10.37 26.36
N TYR A 613 2.24 10.68 27.63
CA TYR A 613 1.78 11.93 28.23
C TYR A 613 2.65 13.10 27.76
N TYR A 614 2.02 14.22 27.41
CA TYR A 614 2.73 15.44 27.08
C TYR A 614 2.03 16.70 27.63
N ALA A 615 2.75 17.81 27.61
CA ALA A 615 2.24 19.14 27.90
C ALA A 615 2.95 20.20 27.06
N LEU A 616 2.34 21.39 27.00
CA LEU A 616 2.95 22.57 26.38
C LEU A 616 3.43 23.51 27.49
N ASP A 617 4.69 23.94 27.43
CA ASP A 617 5.22 24.98 28.30
C ASP A 617 5.23 26.31 27.51
N VAL A 618 4.28 27.21 27.80
CA VAL A 618 4.13 28.51 27.13
C VAL A 618 4.60 29.61 28.08
N ASP A 619 5.68 30.32 27.73
CA ASP A 619 6.30 31.36 28.56
C ASP A 619 6.56 30.91 30.01
N GLY A 620 6.97 29.64 30.18
CA GLY A 620 7.22 29.01 31.48
C GLY A 620 5.97 28.50 32.22
N ILE A 621 4.78 28.61 31.63
CA ILE A 621 3.52 28.08 32.16
C ILE A 621 3.20 26.74 31.49
N ARG A 622 3.13 25.67 32.28
CA ARG A 622 2.75 24.34 31.80
C ARG A 622 1.23 24.21 31.65
N VAL A 623 0.77 23.91 30.44
CA VAL A 623 -0.65 23.75 30.09
C VAL A 623 -0.89 22.46 29.30
N ASN A 624 -2.14 21.99 29.32
CA ASN A 624 -2.57 20.93 28.41
C ASN A 624 -2.81 21.52 27.01
N ASP A 625 -2.55 20.70 25.99
CA ASP A 625 -2.81 21.03 24.60
C ASP A 625 -4.32 20.98 24.32
N PRO A 626 -4.95 22.09 23.90
CA PRO A 626 -6.36 22.10 23.54
C PRO A 626 -6.70 21.22 22.32
N GLY A 627 -5.70 20.80 21.54
CA GLY A 627 -5.84 19.88 20.41
C GLY A 627 -5.96 18.41 20.81
N SER A 628 -5.64 18.05 22.05
CA SER A 628 -5.69 16.68 22.58
C SER A 628 -6.81 16.50 23.60
N HIS A 629 -7.35 15.28 23.67
CA HIS A 629 -8.10 14.85 24.85
C HIS A 629 -7.24 14.92 26.12
N ALA A 630 -7.88 15.06 27.27
CA ALA A 630 -7.24 15.02 28.58
C ALA A 630 -7.33 13.60 29.16
N PHE A 631 -6.21 13.12 29.67
CA PHE A 631 -6.05 11.79 30.27
C PHE A 631 -5.50 11.96 31.67
N PHE A 632 -6.14 11.33 32.67
CA PHE A 632 -5.62 11.40 34.04
C PHE A 632 -4.38 10.50 34.16
N GLY A 633 -3.24 11.11 34.47
CA GLY A 633 -1.94 10.48 34.57
C GLY A 633 -0.91 11.43 35.16
N THR A 634 0.20 10.92 35.72
CA THR A 634 1.18 11.79 36.43
C THR A 634 0.59 12.57 37.63
N GLY A 635 -0.56 12.14 38.15
CA GLY A 635 -1.28 12.75 39.27
C GLY A 635 -2.21 13.91 38.91
N LYS A 636 -2.48 14.15 37.61
CA LYS A 636 -3.36 15.21 37.11
C LYS A 636 -3.89 14.89 35.71
N ASP A 637 -4.81 15.69 35.20
CA ASP A 637 -5.15 15.64 33.77
C ASP A 637 -3.98 16.14 32.92
N ALA A 638 -3.55 15.33 31.96
CA ALA A 638 -2.47 15.62 31.02
C ALA A 638 -2.91 15.41 29.57
N SER A 639 -2.21 16.01 28.62
CA SER A 639 -2.44 15.71 27.19
C SER A 639 -1.84 14.35 26.85
N GLY A 640 -2.39 13.68 25.86
CA GLY A 640 -1.97 12.33 25.49
C GLY A 640 -1.77 12.23 23.99
N ILE A 641 -0.73 11.51 23.58
CA ILE A 641 -0.53 11.17 22.17
C ILE A 641 -0.33 9.68 22.01
N GLU A 642 -1.09 9.10 21.08
CA GLU A 642 -0.95 7.71 20.66
C GLU A 642 -0.06 7.63 19.41
N VAL A 643 1.09 6.99 19.54
CA VAL A 643 1.95 6.59 18.43
C VAL A 643 1.58 5.14 18.08
N PRO A 644 0.93 4.87 16.93
CA PRO A 644 0.42 3.54 16.64
C PRO A 644 1.55 2.53 16.48
N GLU A 645 1.35 1.32 17.01
CA GLU A 645 2.22 0.18 16.73
C GLU A 645 1.96 -0.33 15.31
N ASP A 646 3.02 -0.46 14.51
CA ASP A 646 2.90 -0.77 13.09
C ASP A 646 2.33 -2.18 12.87
N GLY A 647 1.13 -2.25 12.30
CA GLY A 647 0.49 -3.51 11.94
C GLY A 647 -0.22 -4.24 13.07
N VAL A 648 -0.46 -3.56 14.20
CA VAL A 648 -1.11 -4.12 15.38
C VAL A 648 -2.50 -3.53 15.58
N ASP A 649 -3.49 -4.40 15.85
CA ASP A 649 -4.90 -4.03 15.98
C ASP A 649 -5.62 -4.62 17.20
N TYR A 650 -4.93 -5.42 18.04
CA TYR A 650 -5.57 -6.13 19.17
C TYR A 650 -6.18 -5.18 20.21
N TYR A 651 -5.69 -3.93 20.30
CA TYR A 651 -6.22 -2.89 21.18
C TYR A 651 -7.01 -1.79 20.43
N LEU A 652 -7.25 -1.98 19.13
CA LEU A 652 -8.06 -1.08 18.31
C LEU A 652 -9.50 -1.60 18.24
N SER A 653 -10.43 -0.69 17.93
CA SER A 653 -11.83 -1.06 17.69
C SER A 653 -11.94 -1.85 16.38
N GLN A 654 -12.52 -3.05 16.45
CA GLN A 654 -12.72 -3.93 15.32
C GLN A 654 -14.22 -4.17 15.08
N GLN A 655 -14.57 -4.78 13.94
CA GLN A 655 -15.96 -5.11 13.64
C GLN A 655 -16.40 -6.41 14.37
N VAL A 656 -16.42 -6.37 15.71
CA VAL A 656 -16.78 -7.48 16.60
C VAL A 656 -17.88 -7.06 17.59
N PRO A 657 -18.59 -7.99 18.23
CA PRO A 657 -19.46 -7.65 19.35
C PRO A 657 -18.65 -6.98 20.48
N HIS A 658 -19.17 -5.89 21.01
CA HIS A 658 -18.51 -5.10 22.05
C HIS A 658 -19.23 -5.19 23.40
N GLY A 659 -18.47 -5.25 24.48
CA GLY A 659 -18.96 -5.16 25.85
C GLY A 659 -19.27 -3.72 26.28
N ASP A 660 -19.80 -3.57 27.49
CA ASP A 660 -20.07 -2.26 28.09
C ASP A 660 -19.02 -1.91 29.16
N VAL A 661 -18.73 -0.62 29.30
CA VAL A 661 -18.01 -0.08 30.46
C VAL A 661 -18.99 0.72 31.32
N ARG A 662 -19.17 0.29 32.57
CA ARG A 662 -20.13 0.85 33.54
C ARG A 662 -19.39 1.53 34.68
N ILE A 663 -19.89 2.67 35.14
CA ILE A 663 -19.35 3.36 36.32
C ILE A 663 -20.25 3.05 37.52
N ARG A 664 -19.66 2.57 38.62
CA ARG A 664 -20.38 2.29 39.86
C ARG A 664 -19.87 3.16 41.00
N MET A 665 -20.73 4.05 41.48
CA MET A 665 -20.51 4.80 42.71
C MET A 665 -20.80 3.94 43.94
N TYR A 666 -19.96 4.02 44.96
CA TYR A 666 -20.18 3.38 46.27
C TYR A 666 -19.59 4.22 47.39
N HIS A 667 -20.16 4.13 48.59
CA HIS A 667 -19.62 4.81 49.76
C HIS A 667 -18.76 3.83 50.56
N SER A 668 -17.47 4.13 50.72
CA SER A 668 -16.56 3.32 51.52
C SER A 668 -16.58 3.74 52.98
N SER A 669 -16.94 2.82 53.86
CA SER A 669 -16.87 3.01 55.30
C SER A 669 -15.43 3.03 55.82
N ILE A 670 -14.52 2.37 55.11
CA ILE A 670 -13.09 2.31 55.42
C ILE A 670 -12.41 3.66 55.18
N THR A 671 -12.68 4.29 54.03
CA THR A 671 -12.11 5.60 53.69
C THR A 671 -13.00 6.76 54.12
N GLY A 672 -14.26 6.51 54.48
CA GLY A 672 -15.25 7.56 54.81
C GLY A 672 -15.60 8.47 53.63
N GLN A 673 -15.50 7.97 52.39
CA GLN A 673 -15.68 8.78 51.17
C GLN A 673 -16.55 8.04 50.15
N TRP A 674 -17.19 8.83 49.28
CA TRP A 674 -17.73 8.31 48.02
C TRP A 674 -16.57 7.98 47.07
N ARG A 675 -16.62 6.77 46.51
CA ARG A 675 -15.65 6.23 45.58
C ARG A 675 -16.38 5.70 44.35
N ARG A 676 -15.62 5.39 43.31
CA ARG A 676 -16.15 4.77 42.10
C ARG A 676 -15.20 3.72 41.56
N CYS A 677 -15.77 2.73 40.89
CA CYS A 677 -15.03 1.80 40.04
C CYS A 677 -15.62 1.80 38.63
N PHE A 678 -14.76 1.45 37.66
CA PHE A 678 -15.14 1.14 36.29
C PHE A 678 -15.27 -0.38 36.16
N ILE A 679 -16.33 -0.83 35.50
CA ILE A 679 -16.64 -2.24 35.32
C ILE A 679 -16.87 -2.52 33.85
N TYR A 680 -16.00 -3.33 33.25
CA TYR A 680 -16.26 -3.90 31.94
C TYR A 680 -17.15 -5.16 32.08
N THR A 681 -18.21 -5.25 31.29
CA THR A 681 -19.04 -6.45 31.14
C THR A 681 -18.94 -6.97 29.71
N PRO A 682 -18.79 -8.30 29.50
CA PRO A 682 -18.52 -8.87 28.17
C PRO A 682 -19.70 -8.68 27.20
N PRO A 683 -19.50 -8.85 25.88
CA PRO A 683 -20.50 -8.54 24.86
C PRO A 683 -21.84 -9.28 25.02
N ASP A 684 -21.83 -10.48 25.62
CA ASP A 684 -23.05 -11.26 25.86
C ASP A 684 -23.72 -10.97 27.21
N TYR A 685 -23.18 -10.06 28.04
CA TYR A 685 -23.63 -9.86 29.41
C TYR A 685 -25.14 -9.63 29.50
N ASP A 686 -25.68 -8.63 28.80
CA ASP A 686 -27.10 -8.27 28.89
C ASP A 686 -28.01 -9.16 28.03
N SER A 687 -27.49 -9.80 26.99
CA SER A 687 -28.25 -10.71 26.14
C SER A 687 -28.37 -12.12 26.73
N ASN A 688 -27.39 -12.53 27.54
CA ASN A 688 -27.32 -13.83 28.20
C ASN A 688 -27.62 -13.70 29.71
N ALA A 689 -28.90 -13.51 30.04
CA ALA A 689 -29.35 -13.25 31.41
C ALA A 689 -29.07 -14.37 32.42
N THR A 690 -28.79 -15.60 31.96
CA THR A 690 -28.52 -16.77 32.81
C THR A 690 -27.05 -17.03 33.07
N ALA A 691 -26.13 -16.46 32.26
CA ALA A 691 -24.71 -16.67 32.44
C ALA A 691 -24.18 -15.94 33.69
N ARG A 692 -23.15 -16.55 34.29
CA ARG A 692 -22.33 -15.96 35.34
C ARG A 692 -20.88 -15.96 34.88
N TYR A 693 -20.15 -14.93 35.27
CA TYR A 693 -18.84 -14.62 34.72
C TYR A 693 -17.77 -14.63 35.80
N PRO A 694 -16.55 -15.12 35.51
CA PRO A 694 -15.41 -14.90 36.39
C PRO A 694 -15.01 -13.42 36.41
N VAL A 695 -14.25 -13.00 37.41
CA VAL A 695 -13.92 -11.58 37.65
C VAL A 695 -12.42 -11.37 37.74
N LEU A 696 -11.91 -10.44 36.92
CA LEU A 696 -10.57 -9.88 37.01
C LEU A 696 -10.62 -8.50 37.68
N TYR A 697 -9.95 -8.35 38.82
CA TYR A 697 -9.73 -7.06 39.46
C TYR A 697 -8.41 -6.46 38.96
N LEU A 698 -8.47 -5.40 38.18
CA LEU A 698 -7.34 -4.86 37.41
C LEU A 698 -6.98 -3.45 37.89
N GLN A 699 -5.77 -3.32 38.46
CA GLN A 699 -5.35 -2.10 39.16
C GLN A 699 -4.43 -1.21 38.31
N HIS A 700 -4.67 0.10 38.38
CA HIS A 700 -3.83 1.12 37.76
C HIS A 700 -2.54 1.37 38.58
N GLY A 701 -1.59 2.10 38.01
CA GLY A 701 -0.31 2.43 38.63
C GLY A 701 -0.32 3.73 39.42
N MET A 702 0.89 4.22 39.72
CA MET A 702 1.07 5.46 40.46
C MET A 702 0.89 6.67 39.55
N GLY A 703 0.02 7.60 39.95
CA GLY A 703 -0.26 8.82 39.20
C GLY A 703 -1.42 8.66 38.22
N GLU A 704 -1.94 7.45 38.03
CA GLU A 704 -3.20 7.21 37.31
C GLU A 704 -4.38 7.03 38.28
N ASP A 705 -5.55 6.73 37.74
CA ASP A 705 -6.77 6.41 38.47
C ASP A 705 -7.53 5.24 37.80
N GLU A 706 -8.73 4.93 38.30
CA GLU A 706 -9.59 3.86 37.79
C GLU A 706 -10.00 4.00 36.31
N THR A 707 -9.73 5.14 35.67
CA THR A 707 -10.02 5.37 34.25
C THR A 707 -8.92 4.86 33.32
N GLY A 708 -7.70 4.70 33.84
CA GLY A 708 -6.49 4.44 33.07
C GLY A 708 -6.61 3.24 32.12
N TRP A 709 -7.11 2.11 32.63
CA TRP A 709 -7.23 0.87 31.86
C TRP A 709 -8.21 0.94 30.69
N ILE A 710 -9.16 1.88 30.71
CA ILE A 710 -10.12 2.05 29.62
C ILE A 710 -9.58 3.01 28.57
N PHE A 711 -9.11 4.19 28.98
CA PHE A 711 -8.75 5.24 28.02
C PHE A 711 -7.32 5.11 27.49
N GLN A 712 -6.37 4.74 28.34
CA GLN A 712 -4.99 4.50 27.95
C GLN A 712 -4.69 3.01 27.79
N GLY A 713 -5.30 2.14 28.60
CA GLY A 713 -5.04 0.69 28.56
C GLY A 713 -5.86 -0.10 27.55
N HIS A 714 -6.96 0.47 27.02
CA HIS A 714 -7.88 -0.19 26.09
C HIS A 714 -8.34 -1.60 26.51
N ALA A 715 -8.44 -1.87 27.81
CA ALA A 715 -8.76 -3.20 28.33
C ALA A 715 -10.07 -3.77 27.75
N ASN A 716 -11.08 -2.92 27.55
CA ASN A 716 -12.34 -3.34 26.94
C ASN A 716 -12.17 -3.83 25.48
N LEU A 717 -11.37 -3.12 24.67
CA LEU A 717 -11.14 -3.48 23.27
C LEU A 717 -10.29 -4.75 23.15
N ILE A 718 -9.24 -4.86 23.98
CA ILE A 718 -8.41 -6.06 24.06
C ILE A 718 -9.29 -7.28 24.38
N LEU A 719 -10.15 -7.18 25.40
CA LEU A 719 -11.03 -8.28 25.77
C LEU A 719 -12.09 -8.59 24.72
N ASP A 720 -12.73 -7.58 24.11
CA ASP A 720 -13.71 -7.80 23.04
C ASP A 720 -13.09 -8.58 21.87
N ASN A 721 -11.90 -8.18 21.43
CA ASN A 721 -11.18 -8.82 20.33
C ASN A 721 -10.77 -10.26 20.68
N LEU A 722 -10.21 -10.48 21.89
CA LEU A 722 -9.85 -11.83 22.35
C LEU A 722 -11.07 -12.75 22.54
N ILE A 723 -12.19 -12.23 23.05
CA ILE A 723 -13.43 -13.01 23.22
C ILE A 723 -14.01 -13.37 21.85
N ALA A 724 -14.04 -12.44 20.91
CA ALA A 724 -14.51 -12.70 19.55
C ALA A 724 -13.65 -13.75 18.82
N ALA A 725 -12.33 -13.72 19.04
CA ALA A 725 -11.37 -14.71 18.56
C ALA A 725 -11.45 -16.06 19.31
N LYS A 726 -12.23 -16.15 20.39
CA LYS A 726 -12.32 -17.30 21.31
C LYS A 726 -11.00 -17.63 22.03
N GLU A 727 -10.17 -16.62 22.21
CA GLU A 727 -8.89 -16.69 22.92
C GLU A 727 -9.03 -16.31 24.39
N ALA A 728 -10.04 -15.55 24.77
CA ALA A 728 -10.38 -15.31 26.18
C ALA A 728 -11.80 -15.80 26.49
N VAL A 729 -12.02 -16.25 27.73
CA VAL A 729 -13.39 -16.51 28.21
C VAL A 729 -14.08 -15.17 28.49
N PRO A 730 -15.40 -15.05 28.24
CA PRO A 730 -16.16 -13.88 28.69
C PRO A 730 -15.99 -13.68 30.20
N MET A 731 -15.55 -12.48 30.60
CA MET A 731 -15.25 -12.17 32.00
C MET A 731 -15.59 -10.71 32.32
N ILE A 732 -15.80 -10.43 33.61
CA ILE A 732 -15.98 -9.06 34.13
C ILE A 732 -14.60 -8.51 34.53
N ILE A 733 -14.30 -7.26 34.18
CA ILE A 733 -13.12 -6.56 34.71
C ILE A 733 -13.59 -5.43 35.63
N VAL A 734 -13.04 -5.37 36.84
CA VAL A 734 -13.30 -4.32 37.82
C VAL A 734 -12.02 -3.52 38.07
N MET A 735 -12.10 -2.21 37.82
CA MET A 735 -11.01 -1.26 37.99
C MET A 735 -11.43 -0.26 39.07
N ASP A 736 -10.86 -0.39 40.27
CA ASP A 736 -11.07 0.54 41.39
C ASP A 736 -9.85 1.47 41.52
N ASN A 737 -9.98 2.51 42.34
CA ASN A 737 -8.90 3.46 42.57
C ASN A 737 -7.94 2.95 43.67
N GLY A 738 -6.70 2.66 43.34
CA GLY A 738 -5.70 2.16 44.30
C GLY A 738 -5.39 3.12 45.45
N TYR A 739 -5.76 4.40 45.36
CA TYR A 739 -5.62 5.39 46.42
C TYR A 739 -6.76 5.31 47.44
N ALA A 740 -6.64 4.36 48.36
CA ALA A 740 -7.53 4.26 49.53
C ALA A 740 -6.74 4.54 50.81
N SER A 741 -7.16 5.56 51.55
CA SER A 741 -6.58 5.90 52.86
C SER A 741 -7.68 6.13 53.88
N ARG A 742 -7.45 5.67 55.11
CA ARG A 742 -8.34 5.99 56.24
C ARG A 742 -8.30 7.50 56.55
N PRO A 743 -9.43 8.11 56.96
CA PRO A 743 -9.46 9.55 57.27
C PRO A 743 -8.46 9.92 58.37
N ALA A 744 -7.66 10.96 58.13
CA ALA A 744 -6.86 11.61 59.18
C ALA A 744 -7.69 12.60 60.04
N GLY A 745 -8.97 12.80 59.69
CA GLY A 745 -9.93 13.70 60.33
C GLY A 745 -11.17 13.92 59.45
N PRO A 746 -12.23 14.61 59.93
CA PRO A 746 -13.50 14.75 59.21
C PRO A 746 -13.44 15.59 57.93
N PHE A 747 -12.37 16.35 57.72
CA PHE A 747 -12.18 17.23 56.55
C PHE A 747 -10.81 17.07 55.89
N ALA A 748 -10.04 16.04 56.24
CA ALA A 748 -8.73 15.82 55.63
C ALA A 748 -8.90 15.28 54.19
N PRO A 749 -8.20 15.84 53.19
CA PRO A 749 -8.20 15.25 51.85
C PRO A 749 -7.59 13.84 51.90
N PRO A 750 -8.00 12.93 51.00
CA PRO A 750 -7.38 11.62 50.87
C PRO A 750 -5.86 11.73 50.71
N SER A 751 -5.13 10.79 51.31
CA SER A 751 -3.68 10.71 51.11
C SER A 751 -3.37 10.42 49.65
N ALA A 752 -2.53 11.26 49.03
CA ALA A 752 -1.95 10.97 47.72
C ALA A 752 -0.89 9.84 47.77
N ARG A 753 -0.53 9.36 48.97
CA ARG A 753 0.33 8.19 49.14
C ARG A 753 -0.52 6.92 49.20
N PRO A 754 -0.16 5.87 48.46
CA PRO A 754 -0.86 4.59 48.50
C PRO A 754 -0.72 3.95 49.88
N ASP A 755 -1.84 3.42 50.40
CA ASP A 755 -1.88 2.58 51.59
C ASP A 755 -2.45 1.22 51.20
N VAL A 756 -1.55 0.25 51.00
CA VAL A 756 -1.88 -1.10 50.56
C VAL A 756 -2.82 -1.80 51.54
N THR A 757 -2.70 -1.53 52.85
CA THR A 757 -3.53 -2.16 53.88
C THR A 757 -4.96 -1.63 53.82
N SER A 758 -5.12 -0.31 53.74
CA SER A 758 -6.44 0.31 53.61
C SER A 758 -7.10 -0.09 52.28
N PHE A 759 -6.34 -0.16 51.19
CA PHE A 759 -6.86 -0.59 49.90
C PHE A 759 -7.25 -2.08 49.90
N GLN A 760 -6.45 -2.95 50.53
CA GLN A 760 -6.81 -4.35 50.74
C GLN A 760 -8.16 -4.48 51.45
N ASP A 761 -8.34 -3.73 52.54
CA ASP A 761 -9.61 -3.74 53.27
C ASP A 761 -10.77 -3.29 52.37
N VAL A 762 -10.60 -2.24 51.55
CA VAL A 762 -11.62 -1.78 50.60
C VAL A 762 -11.96 -2.88 49.60
N MET A 763 -10.96 -3.53 49.03
CA MET A 763 -11.17 -4.61 48.06
C MET A 763 -11.89 -5.80 48.66
N ILE A 764 -11.39 -6.34 49.78
CA ILE A 764 -11.88 -7.58 50.39
C ILE A 764 -13.23 -7.39 51.09
N LYS A 765 -13.42 -6.26 51.79
CA LYS A 765 -14.60 -6.06 52.66
C LYS A 765 -15.73 -5.29 51.98
N GLU A 766 -15.45 -4.53 50.92
CA GLU A 766 -16.45 -3.65 50.29
C GLU A 766 -16.62 -3.94 48.79
N VAL A 767 -15.56 -3.83 47.98
CA VAL A 767 -15.67 -3.91 46.52
C VAL A 767 -16.05 -5.31 46.04
N ILE A 768 -15.36 -6.36 46.48
CA ILE A 768 -15.68 -7.74 46.05
C ILE A 768 -17.13 -8.12 46.43
N PRO A 769 -17.58 -7.96 47.70
CA PRO A 769 -18.97 -8.24 48.06
C PRO A 769 -20.00 -7.40 47.28
N MET A 770 -19.69 -6.13 47.01
CA MET A 770 -20.55 -5.26 46.22
C MET A 770 -20.68 -5.74 44.77
N ILE A 771 -19.56 -6.15 44.16
CA ILE A 771 -19.54 -6.68 42.80
C ILE A 771 -20.31 -8.01 42.73
N ASP A 772 -20.06 -8.94 43.66
CA ASP A 772 -20.74 -10.25 43.69
C ASP A 772 -22.25 -10.15 43.92
N SER A 773 -22.71 -9.11 44.61
CA SER A 773 -24.14 -8.87 44.84
C SER A 773 -24.83 -8.05 43.73
N THR A 774 -24.07 -7.26 42.97
CA THR A 774 -24.63 -6.35 41.95
C THR A 774 -24.51 -6.90 40.53
N PHE A 775 -23.49 -7.72 40.26
CA PHE A 775 -23.20 -8.28 38.95
C PHE A 775 -23.32 -9.81 38.93
N ARG A 776 -23.52 -10.41 37.76
CA ARG A 776 -23.64 -11.87 37.59
C ARG A 776 -22.27 -12.54 37.67
N THR A 777 -21.65 -12.54 38.84
CA THR A 777 -20.33 -13.16 39.04
C THR A 777 -20.42 -14.66 39.37
N ILE A 778 -19.33 -15.38 39.15
CA ILE A 778 -19.04 -16.67 39.79
C ILE A 778 -18.21 -16.37 41.05
N ALA A 779 -18.89 -16.27 42.20
CA ALA A 779 -18.35 -15.73 43.45
C ALA A 779 -17.49 -16.75 44.24
N ASP A 780 -16.48 -17.33 43.61
CA ASP A 780 -15.52 -18.23 44.26
C ASP A 780 -14.06 -17.87 43.91
N ARG A 781 -13.11 -18.48 44.60
CA ARG A 781 -11.68 -18.20 44.42
C ARG A 781 -11.12 -18.64 43.07
N ASP A 782 -11.69 -19.70 42.49
CA ASP A 782 -11.23 -20.33 41.27
C ASP A 782 -11.69 -19.58 40.02
N HIS A 783 -12.56 -18.58 40.20
CA HIS A 783 -13.06 -17.66 39.18
C HIS A 783 -12.73 -16.20 39.50
N ARG A 784 -11.71 -15.98 40.35
CA ARG A 784 -11.27 -14.64 40.74
C ARG A 784 -9.77 -14.43 40.49
N ALA A 785 -9.47 -13.34 39.79
CA ALA A 785 -8.11 -12.91 39.47
C ALA A 785 -7.84 -11.49 39.99
N MET A 786 -6.61 -11.19 40.36
CA MET A 786 -6.17 -9.82 40.64
C MET A 786 -4.86 -9.49 39.94
N ALA A 787 -4.84 -8.42 39.17
CA ALA A 787 -3.66 -7.96 38.43
C ALA A 787 -3.52 -6.44 38.55
N GLY A 788 -2.36 -5.92 38.18
CA GLY A 788 -2.18 -4.48 38.07
C GLY A 788 -0.84 -4.11 37.48
N LEU A 789 -0.69 -2.81 37.18
CA LEU A 789 0.54 -2.25 36.63
C LEU A 789 1.32 -1.44 37.67
N SER A 790 2.65 -1.52 37.66
CA SER A 790 3.55 -0.73 38.52
C SER A 790 3.16 -0.76 40.01
N MET A 791 2.69 0.34 40.59
CA MET A 791 2.11 0.38 41.95
C MET A 791 0.92 -0.57 42.12
N GLY A 792 0.03 -0.63 41.13
CA GLY A 792 -1.09 -1.56 41.10
C GLY A 792 -0.65 -3.02 41.06
N ALA A 793 0.49 -3.32 40.43
CA ALA A 793 1.09 -4.66 40.46
C ALA A 793 1.53 -5.04 41.89
N ASN A 794 2.18 -4.09 42.58
CA ASN A 794 2.56 -4.25 43.98
C ASN A 794 1.34 -4.51 44.86
N GLN A 795 0.29 -3.68 44.72
CA GLN A 795 -0.97 -3.84 45.45
C GLN A 795 -1.65 -5.18 45.14
N ALA A 796 -1.80 -5.52 43.85
CA ALA A 796 -2.45 -6.74 43.39
C ALA A 796 -1.77 -8.00 43.95
N LEU A 797 -0.44 -8.07 43.88
CA LEU A 797 0.29 -9.23 44.37
C LEU A 797 0.29 -9.30 45.90
N HIS A 798 0.40 -8.18 46.63
CA HIS A 798 0.25 -8.18 48.09
C HIS A 798 -1.14 -8.67 48.51
N ILE A 799 -2.19 -8.11 47.91
CA ILE A 799 -3.57 -8.44 48.26
C ILE A 799 -3.88 -9.90 47.92
N ALA A 800 -3.55 -10.35 46.71
CA ALA A 800 -3.87 -11.71 46.27
C ALA A 800 -3.11 -12.77 47.08
N THR A 801 -1.81 -12.55 47.34
CA THR A 801 -0.99 -13.53 48.09
C THR A 801 -1.35 -13.61 49.57
N GLN A 802 -1.87 -12.53 50.18
CA GLN A 802 -2.39 -12.54 51.54
C GLN A 802 -3.81 -13.13 51.64
N ASN A 803 -4.51 -13.28 50.52
CA ASN A 803 -5.90 -13.72 50.46
C ASN A 803 -6.09 -14.89 49.47
N LEU A 804 -5.27 -15.95 49.61
CA LEU A 804 -5.31 -17.12 48.72
C LEU A 804 -6.63 -17.92 48.76
N ASP A 805 -7.45 -17.72 49.80
CA ASP A 805 -8.79 -18.31 49.88
C ASP A 805 -9.83 -17.49 49.06
N THR A 806 -9.43 -16.32 48.55
CA THR A 806 -10.24 -15.41 47.73
C THR A 806 -9.80 -15.37 46.27
N PHE A 807 -8.51 -15.56 45.98
CA PHE A 807 -7.94 -15.49 44.63
C PHE A 807 -7.14 -16.76 44.28
N ALA A 808 -7.30 -17.23 43.05
CA ALA A 808 -6.48 -18.31 42.48
C ALA A 808 -5.53 -17.83 41.37
N TYR A 809 -5.74 -16.62 40.82
CA TYR A 809 -4.96 -16.07 39.72
C TYR A 809 -4.45 -14.68 40.11
N MET A 810 -3.19 -14.39 39.80
CA MET A 810 -2.61 -13.08 40.07
C MET A 810 -1.53 -12.70 39.08
N ALA A 811 -1.38 -11.40 38.83
CA ALA A 811 -0.34 -10.89 37.95
C ALA A 811 0.26 -9.55 38.38
N GLY A 812 1.53 -9.35 38.03
CA GLY A 812 2.20 -8.06 38.13
C GLY A 812 2.76 -7.61 36.78
N PHE A 813 2.30 -6.45 36.30
CA PHE A 813 2.77 -5.82 35.06
C PHE A 813 3.77 -4.72 35.44
N SER A 814 5.04 -4.87 35.06
CA SER A 814 6.13 -3.96 35.42
C SER A 814 6.26 -3.66 36.92
N GLY A 815 5.92 -4.61 37.79
CA GLY A 815 6.01 -4.41 39.23
C GLY A 815 5.74 -5.67 40.05
N THR A 816 6.31 -5.72 41.26
CA THR A 816 6.28 -6.87 42.17
C THR A 816 6.14 -6.43 43.63
N MET A 817 5.99 -7.38 44.56
CA MET A 817 5.74 -7.09 45.99
C MET A 817 6.86 -6.31 46.71
N ASN A 818 8.11 -6.40 46.21
CA ASN A 818 9.28 -5.65 46.71
C ASN A 818 9.34 -4.19 46.22
N GLY A 819 8.35 -3.76 45.42
CA GLY A 819 8.31 -2.40 44.87
C GLY A 819 9.56 -2.13 44.04
N LEU A 820 10.33 -1.11 44.41
CA LEU A 820 11.55 -0.71 43.70
C LEU A 820 12.84 -1.27 44.33
N SER A 821 12.76 -2.05 45.41
CA SER A 821 13.96 -2.64 46.02
C SER A 821 14.56 -3.71 45.12
N THR A 822 15.87 -3.63 44.91
CA THR A 822 16.67 -4.62 44.15
C THR A 822 17.37 -5.62 45.06
N ASP A 823 17.17 -5.50 46.38
CA ASP A 823 17.81 -6.37 47.37
C ASP A 823 17.41 -7.83 47.15
N ALA A 824 18.34 -8.75 47.44
CA ALA A 824 18.05 -10.17 47.39
C ALA A 824 16.96 -10.51 48.42
N LEU A 825 15.92 -11.24 47.98
CA LEU A 825 14.81 -11.65 48.82
C LEU A 825 14.98 -13.11 49.24
N ASP A 826 14.75 -13.39 50.51
CA ASP A 826 14.79 -14.75 51.05
C ASP A 826 13.36 -15.29 51.25
N PRO A 827 12.96 -16.40 50.60
CA PRO A 827 11.59 -16.93 50.68
C PRO A 827 11.07 -17.17 52.11
N GLU A 828 11.98 -17.48 53.05
CA GLU A 828 11.63 -17.74 54.45
C GLU A 828 11.13 -16.49 55.20
N THR A 829 11.66 -15.31 54.85
CA THR A 829 11.45 -14.07 55.61
C THR A 829 10.75 -12.99 54.82
N ALA A 830 10.93 -12.95 53.49
CA ALA A 830 10.29 -12.00 52.62
C ALA A 830 8.77 -12.12 52.70
N PHE A 831 8.10 -10.97 52.78
CA PHE A 831 6.64 -10.87 52.80
C PHE A 831 5.98 -11.78 53.85
N SER A 832 6.55 -11.83 55.07
CA SER A 832 6.07 -12.66 56.16
C SER A 832 6.11 -14.18 55.87
N GLY A 833 7.03 -14.61 55.00
CA GLY A 833 7.28 -16.02 54.70
C GLY A 833 6.19 -16.67 53.84
N VAL A 834 5.43 -15.89 53.08
CA VAL A 834 4.36 -16.40 52.20
C VAL A 834 4.90 -17.39 51.15
N PHE A 835 6.15 -17.22 50.72
CA PHE A 835 6.79 -18.07 49.70
C PHE A 835 7.69 -19.16 50.29
N LYS A 836 7.74 -19.34 51.61
CA LYS A 836 8.64 -20.33 52.25
C LYS A 836 8.34 -21.77 51.82
N ASP A 837 7.07 -22.07 51.54
CA ASP A 837 6.62 -23.37 51.02
C ASP A 837 6.01 -23.17 49.63
N GLY A 838 6.88 -23.16 48.61
CA GLY A 838 6.45 -22.99 47.22
C GLY A 838 5.55 -24.12 46.73
N ALA A 839 5.66 -25.34 47.27
CA ALA A 839 4.78 -26.44 46.90
C ALA A 839 3.35 -26.20 47.38
N ALA A 840 3.16 -25.77 48.63
CA ALA A 840 1.85 -25.38 49.15
C ALA A 840 1.28 -24.16 48.42
N PHE A 841 2.12 -23.19 48.07
CA PHE A 841 1.71 -22.03 47.27
C PHE A 841 1.18 -22.46 45.89
N ASN A 842 1.92 -23.31 45.18
CA ASN A 842 1.56 -23.83 43.85
C ASN A 842 0.28 -24.69 43.87
N GLN A 843 -0.09 -25.29 45.00
CA GLN A 843 -1.36 -26.02 45.12
C GLN A 843 -2.56 -25.08 45.20
N LYS A 844 -2.38 -23.88 45.75
CA LYS A 844 -3.45 -22.87 45.87
C LYS A 844 -3.52 -21.97 44.64
N VAL A 845 -2.39 -21.58 44.07
CA VAL A 845 -2.35 -20.61 42.96
C VAL A 845 -2.36 -21.33 41.61
N LYS A 846 -3.40 -21.06 40.81
CA LYS A 846 -3.54 -21.59 39.43
C LYS A 846 -2.65 -20.84 38.44
N LEU A 847 -2.47 -19.54 38.64
CA LEU A 847 -1.58 -18.71 37.81
C LEU A 847 -0.95 -17.58 38.63
N LEU A 848 0.37 -17.52 38.63
CA LEU A 848 1.15 -16.33 38.93
C LEU A 848 1.82 -15.88 37.63
N TRP A 849 1.56 -14.66 37.19
CA TRP A 849 2.08 -14.11 35.94
C TRP A 849 2.87 -12.82 36.19
N ILE A 850 4.02 -12.66 35.55
CA ILE A 850 4.90 -11.49 35.72
C ILE A 850 5.33 -11.00 34.34
N GLY A 851 5.18 -9.71 34.08
CA GLY A 851 5.57 -9.08 32.81
C GLY A 851 6.37 -7.82 33.03
N MET A 852 7.20 -7.47 32.05
CA MET A 852 7.89 -6.18 31.98
C MET A 852 8.36 -5.87 30.55
N GLY A 853 8.60 -4.60 30.28
CA GLY A 853 9.26 -4.15 29.06
C GLY A 853 10.74 -4.49 29.07
N THR A 854 11.29 -4.81 27.89
CA THR A 854 12.73 -5.10 27.75
C THR A 854 13.63 -3.86 27.89
N GLN A 855 13.06 -2.66 27.78
CA GLN A 855 13.77 -1.37 27.91
C GLN A 855 13.38 -0.60 29.17
N GLU A 856 12.82 -1.28 30.18
CA GLU A 856 12.48 -0.61 31.43
C GLU A 856 13.71 -0.02 32.13
N PRO A 857 13.60 1.22 32.66
CA PRO A 857 14.72 1.85 33.33
C PRO A 857 15.04 1.19 34.67
N ASN A 858 16.25 1.38 35.18
CA ASN A 858 16.56 1.03 36.56
C ASN A 858 15.63 1.82 37.52
N PRO A 859 15.13 1.20 38.61
CA PRO A 859 15.52 -0.11 39.14
C PRO A 859 14.64 -1.31 38.71
N PHE A 860 13.70 -1.16 37.77
CA PHE A 860 12.67 -2.18 37.49
C PHE A 860 13.22 -3.56 37.11
N PRO A 861 14.19 -3.71 36.18
CA PRO A 861 14.74 -5.02 35.84
C PRO A 861 15.39 -5.73 37.04
N GLY A 862 16.06 -4.97 37.91
CA GLY A 862 16.67 -5.50 39.13
C GLY A 862 15.63 -5.92 40.17
N ALA A 863 14.61 -5.09 40.40
CA ALA A 863 13.58 -5.38 41.39
C ALA A 863 12.73 -6.60 41.00
N ILE A 864 12.27 -6.65 39.75
CA ILE A 864 11.50 -7.79 39.21
C ILE A 864 12.40 -9.03 39.14
N GLY A 865 13.68 -8.86 38.78
CA GLY A 865 14.68 -9.93 38.79
C GLY A 865 14.89 -10.56 40.17
N SER A 866 15.04 -9.76 41.22
CA SER A 866 15.19 -10.25 42.60
C SER A 866 13.95 -10.98 43.10
N PHE A 867 12.75 -10.53 42.73
CA PHE A 867 11.50 -11.23 43.03
C PHE A 867 11.43 -12.59 42.33
N ARG A 868 11.74 -12.63 41.03
CA ARG A 868 11.77 -13.88 40.26
C ARG A 868 12.78 -14.88 40.79
N ALA A 869 13.99 -14.42 41.13
CA ALA A 869 15.02 -15.26 41.72
C ALA A 869 14.57 -15.88 43.06
N MET A 870 13.80 -15.13 43.87
CA MET A 870 13.19 -15.65 45.09
C MET A 870 12.13 -16.72 44.78
N LEU A 871 11.27 -16.50 43.79
CA LEU A 871 10.28 -17.50 43.36
C LEU A 871 10.96 -18.79 42.87
N ASP A 872 12.02 -18.64 42.06
CA ASP A 872 12.82 -19.77 41.57
C ASP A 872 13.47 -20.54 42.74
N LYS A 873 14.06 -19.82 43.72
CA LYS A 873 14.62 -20.42 44.95
C LYS A 873 13.58 -21.15 45.79
N ALA A 874 12.35 -20.63 45.83
CA ALA A 874 11.23 -21.23 46.56
C ALA A 874 10.55 -22.40 45.81
N GLY A 875 10.87 -22.60 44.52
CA GLY A 875 10.16 -23.56 43.67
C GLY A 875 8.72 -23.13 43.33
N VAL A 876 8.41 -21.83 43.38
CA VAL A 876 7.11 -21.28 42.98
C VAL A 876 7.02 -21.21 41.46
N LYS A 877 5.92 -21.72 40.90
CA LYS A 877 5.66 -21.70 39.45
C LYS A 877 5.06 -20.35 39.05
N TYR A 878 5.60 -19.75 38.01
CA TYR A 878 5.07 -18.54 37.41
C TYR A 878 5.31 -18.50 35.89
N VAL A 879 4.54 -17.68 35.20
CA VAL A 879 4.77 -17.32 33.80
C VAL A 879 5.49 -15.98 33.77
N TYR A 880 6.50 -15.86 32.90
CA TYR A 880 7.21 -14.61 32.65
C TYR A 880 7.07 -14.21 31.19
N PHE A 881 6.65 -12.96 30.96
CA PHE A 881 6.55 -12.35 29.65
C PHE A 881 7.48 -11.15 29.55
N SER A 882 8.03 -10.90 28.37
CA SER A 882 8.87 -9.74 28.09
C SER A 882 8.32 -9.03 26.87
N SER A 883 7.91 -7.77 27.04
CA SER A 883 7.47 -6.92 25.93
C SER A 883 8.69 -6.35 25.19
N PRO A 884 8.97 -6.77 23.95
CA PRO A 884 10.17 -6.32 23.23
C PRO A 884 10.11 -4.85 22.84
N GLY A 885 11.20 -4.12 23.02
CA GLY A 885 11.35 -2.72 22.58
C GLY A 885 10.68 -1.66 23.45
N THR A 886 9.89 -2.04 24.47
CA THR A 886 9.10 -1.09 25.27
C THR A 886 9.67 -0.91 26.68
N ALA A 887 9.38 0.24 27.28
CA ALA A 887 9.81 0.65 28.60
C ALA A 887 8.66 0.58 29.62
N HIS A 888 8.68 1.45 30.63
CA HIS A 888 7.70 1.47 31.73
C HIS A 888 6.49 2.32 31.34
N GLU A 889 5.67 1.81 30.43
CA GLU A 889 4.65 2.59 29.68
C GLU A 889 3.45 1.74 29.25
N TRP A 890 2.39 2.40 28.75
CA TRP A 890 1.10 1.75 28.46
C TRP A 890 1.17 0.65 27.41
N VAL A 891 2.02 0.75 26.38
CA VAL A 891 2.15 -0.32 25.37
C VAL A 891 2.67 -1.63 25.99
N THR A 892 3.57 -1.56 26.97
CA THR A 892 4.00 -2.74 27.75
C THR A 892 2.80 -3.37 28.44
N TRP A 893 1.99 -2.57 29.15
CA TRP A 893 0.87 -3.07 29.94
C TRP A 893 -0.30 -3.57 29.09
N ARG A 894 -0.51 -3.03 27.88
CA ARG A 894 -1.45 -3.55 26.89
C ARG A 894 -1.02 -4.92 26.39
N ARG A 895 0.27 -5.09 26.05
CA ARG A 895 0.84 -6.38 25.63
C ARG A 895 0.79 -7.41 26.75
N ASP A 896 1.08 -6.98 27.99
CA ASP A 896 0.98 -7.82 29.19
C ASP A 896 -0.46 -8.32 29.39
N LEU A 897 -1.46 -7.43 29.30
CA LEU A 897 -2.87 -7.82 29.40
C LEU A 897 -3.29 -8.77 28.27
N ASN A 898 -2.81 -8.52 27.05
CA ASN A 898 -3.09 -9.35 25.88
C ASN A 898 -2.52 -10.77 25.99
N ASP A 899 -1.36 -10.97 26.64
CA ASP A 899 -0.85 -12.31 26.95
C ASP A 899 -1.51 -12.94 28.19
N PHE A 900 -1.84 -12.13 29.19
CA PHE A 900 -2.38 -12.61 30.47
C PHE A 900 -3.84 -13.04 30.37
N ALA A 901 -4.71 -12.23 29.76
CA ALA A 901 -6.16 -12.47 29.72
C ALA A 901 -6.54 -13.83 29.08
N PRO A 902 -5.90 -14.29 28.00
CA PRO A 902 -6.14 -15.63 27.44
C PRO A 902 -5.83 -16.80 28.37
N ARG A 903 -5.04 -16.59 29.44
CA ARG A 903 -4.63 -17.64 30.38
C ARG A 903 -5.55 -17.77 31.59
N LEU A 904 -6.46 -16.81 31.78
CA LEU A 904 -7.35 -16.77 32.93
C LEU A 904 -8.49 -17.80 32.84
N PHE A 905 -8.82 -18.39 33.98
CA PHE A 905 -10.01 -19.22 34.19
C PHE A 905 -10.13 -20.44 33.26
N ARG A 906 -8.99 -21.09 32.98
CA ARG A 906 -8.88 -22.29 32.14
C ARG A 906 -8.49 -23.54 32.94
#